data_AF-A0AAU8J178-F1
#
_entry.id   AF-A0AAU8J178-F1
#
_cell.length_a   1.000
_cell.length_b   1.000
_cell.length_c   1.000
_cell.angle_alpha   90.00
_cell.angle_beta   90.00
_cell.angle_gamma   90.00
#
_symmetry.space_group_name_H-M   'P 1'
#
loop_
_entity.id
_entity.type
_entity.pdbx_description
1 polymer ?
#
loop_
_entity_poly.entity_id
_entity_poly.type
_entity_poly.pdbx_seq_one_letter_code
_entity_poly.pdbx_strand_id
1 'polypeptide(L)'
;MAGASRIPAYFSHSYWAEDRELNEHFWNLFWNEGFTFAVDPKTNPLSLTHLELMMDQSACFVGVVTHRQEERRYRASPFMVHEHDLALQARKPRLVFMETGVSAGFFPVADEQRIVFNRRQLPGAAAVKPAIRRLVSRSGPVGGAAKGLLGTVGLILPDDPAYRAAEPLIRRAVEDVGYRARTISLEFEDLFEFLLAVDGCDFVVVDVASPYAVPWVFPELSGRFRPTLKLIHEPPDGRYVPRPSKLVSGSALRAAEPADRITVRWSDPEELAGRVQDLVARFYQPRLEFETHEEGVGYFRSLGRAQGSIFLSNARGDDALAQRVGRSLELQNLSYFHYLRRNTIELGADWRSQLYANVAACRMFLPLISQYYWESEYCREEYDIAERLRADGRLVILPYFLGPGVARQVSFQGRAIGHLSQDEQVAVISRDVDNEFVERRRLEERGATAGEERGAAAGEPARGSRCDIALVTLLPEAHDALRRHLETSGAPVGTTLHDTGCEWLRTTIQAVGRSSAYEVVVVQPSGDRDGVGSAVAATIEEHRPETVVFLGAACAVAPDLVPGDVVISNRLHGFTRDELEQSCLPRPDRSHLAHEGVAALGDSMRLNYTYWTEKVYERPPGGPRSTGPRVVVGPIASGDAPVGGSGDPALRPVIGAWPGLAAVELGGADAAGAVTRIRRSGRTDVSFSVVCAVAGTVTDGISVNSARPEHEKAWKQYAADVAATLILEAIRLAWPTPPRRDA
;
A
#
# COMPACT_ATOMS: atom_id res chain seq x y z
N MET A 1 -26.75 26.98 23.89
CA MET A 1 -25.46 27.64 24.18
C MET A 1 -24.78 27.88 22.86
N ALA A 2 -24.58 29.15 22.46
CA ALA A 2 -23.84 29.49 21.24
C ALA A 2 -22.42 28.91 21.37
N GLY A 3 -22.03 28.03 20.46
CA GLY A 3 -20.77 27.30 20.52
C GLY A 3 -19.58 28.25 20.47
N ALA A 4 -18.64 28.12 21.41
CA ALA A 4 -17.39 28.85 21.34
C ALA A 4 -16.69 28.53 20.00
N SER A 5 -16.26 29.56 19.26
CA SER A 5 -15.56 29.35 17.99
C SER A 5 -14.24 28.63 18.25
N ARG A 6 -14.04 27.48 17.61
CA ARG A 6 -12.78 26.72 17.67
C ARG A 6 -11.63 27.50 17.01
N ILE A 7 -10.40 27.21 17.39
CA ILE A 7 -9.18 27.83 16.85
C ILE A 7 -8.82 27.13 15.53
N PRO A 8 -8.86 27.82 14.37
CA PRO A 8 -8.44 27.24 13.10
C PRO A 8 -6.91 27.15 13.04
N ALA A 9 -6.39 25.93 12.97
CA ALA A 9 -4.97 25.67 12.81
C ALA A 9 -4.68 25.08 11.43
N TYR A 10 -3.66 25.62 10.75
CA TYR A 10 -3.09 24.96 9.58
C TYR A 10 -2.43 23.66 10.03
N PHE A 11 -2.87 22.52 9.49
CA PHE A 11 -2.39 21.20 9.88
C PHE A 11 -1.51 20.56 8.82
N SER A 12 -0.20 20.68 9.00
CA SER A 12 0.81 20.01 8.17
C SER A 12 0.98 18.56 8.62
N HIS A 13 0.68 17.63 7.74
CA HIS A 13 0.61 16.20 8.05
C HIS A 13 0.96 15.32 6.85
N SER A 14 1.18 14.03 7.09
CA SER A 14 1.48 13.06 6.04
C SER A 14 0.21 12.56 5.36
N TYR A 15 0.24 12.46 4.02
CA TYR A 15 -0.81 11.83 3.20
C TYR A 15 -0.65 10.31 3.03
N TRP A 16 0.36 9.69 3.66
CA TRP A 16 0.63 8.26 3.46
C TRP A 16 -0.32 7.40 4.29
N ALA A 17 -0.70 6.25 3.73
CA ALA A 17 -1.63 5.31 4.37
C ALA A 17 -1.13 4.81 5.75
N GLU A 18 0.18 4.67 5.92
CA GLU A 18 0.80 4.22 7.17
C GLU A 18 0.73 5.24 8.32
N ASP A 19 0.40 6.51 8.03
CA ASP A 19 0.35 7.59 9.03
C ASP A 19 -1.08 8.00 9.41
N ARG A 20 -2.10 7.29 8.91
CA ARG A 20 -3.52 7.60 9.19
C ARG A 20 -3.81 7.61 10.70
N GLU A 21 -3.41 6.55 11.39
CA GLU A 21 -3.61 6.42 12.85
C GLU A 21 -2.85 7.50 13.62
N LEU A 22 -1.66 7.87 13.15
CA LEU A 22 -0.87 8.95 13.72
C LEU A 22 -1.61 10.30 13.61
N ASN A 23 -2.12 10.62 12.42
CA ASN A 23 -2.86 11.84 12.18
C ASN A 23 -4.16 11.87 12.99
N GLU A 24 -4.90 10.76 13.04
CA GLU A 24 -6.12 10.61 13.84
C GLU A 24 -5.83 10.80 15.35
N HIS A 25 -4.72 10.27 15.86
CA HIS A 25 -4.29 10.49 17.25
C HIS A 25 -4.10 11.97 17.57
N PHE A 26 -3.35 12.71 16.73
CA PHE A 26 -3.16 14.14 16.96
C PHE A 26 -4.44 14.95 16.74
N TRP A 27 -5.29 14.57 15.81
CA TRP A 27 -6.62 15.17 15.67
C TRP A 27 -7.43 15.07 16.97
N ASN A 28 -7.48 13.88 17.57
CA ASN A 28 -8.16 13.65 18.84
C ASN A 28 -7.61 14.53 19.97
N LEU A 29 -6.29 14.73 20.03
CA LEU A 29 -5.66 15.58 21.03
C LEU A 29 -6.05 17.05 20.88
N PHE A 30 -6.04 17.57 19.66
CA PHE A 30 -6.31 18.99 19.39
C PHE A 30 -7.80 19.33 19.40
N TRP A 31 -8.66 18.44 18.89
CA TRP A 31 -10.11 18.62 18.93
C TRP A 31 -10.62 18.81 20.36
N ASN A 32 -10.08 18.04 21.31
CA ASN A 32 -10.46 18.14 22.73
C ASN A 32 -9.98 19.44 23.41
N GLU A 33 -9.01 20.14 22.83
CA GLU A 33 -8.50 21.42 23.34
C GLU A 33 -9.04 22.62 22.55
N GLY A 34 -10.11 22.43 21.75
CA GLY A 34 -10.84 23.52 21.10
C GLY A 34 -10.27 23.97 19.75
N PHE A 35 -9.47 23.14 19.09
CA PHE A 35 -9.00 23.41 17.73
C PHE A 35 -9.93 22.83 16.67
N THR A 36 -9.82 23.38 15.48
CA THR A 36 -10.19 22.75 14.20
C THR A 36 -8.98 22.80 13.27
N PHE A 37 -8.86 21.82 12.38
CA PHE A 37 -7.77 21.78 11.42
C PHE A 37 -8.26 22.22 10.04
N ALA A 38 -7.54 23.18 9.47
CA ALA A 38 -7.56 23.49 8.06
C ALA A 38 -6.45 22.69 7.38
N VAL A 39 -6.84 21.84 6.43
CA VAL A 39 -5.91 21.03 5.64
C VAL A 39 -6.04 21.39 4.17
N ASP A 40 -4.93 21.36 3.45
CA ASP A 40 -4.95 21.36 1.99
C ASP A 40 -5.29 19.93 1.54
N PRO A 41 -6.47 19.63 0.99
CA PRO A 41 -6.68 18.32 0.40
C PRO A 41 -5.66 18.15 -0.74
N LYS A 42 -4.93 17.03 -0.80
CA LYS A 42 -3.90 16.76 -1.84
C LYS A 42 -4.49 16.96 -3.23
N THR A 43 -4.40 18.17 -3.77
CA THR A 43 -4.98 18.58 -5.04
C THR A 43 -3.85 18.81 -6.03
N ASN A 44 -3.98 18.23 -7.22
CA ASN A 44 -3.04 18.39 -8.32
C ASN A 44 -3.71 19.26 -9.39
N PRO A 45 -3.12 20.39 -9.82
CA PRO A 45 -1.80 20.93 -9.48
C PRO A 45 -1.76 21.78 -8.21
N LEU A 46 -0.61 21.75 -7.51
CA LEU A 46 -0.33 22.58 -6.34
C LEU A 46 -0.54 24.07 -6.67
N SER A 47 -1.13 24.83 -5.75
CA SER A 47 -1.15 26.29 -5.81
C SER A 47 -0.48 26.89 -4.59
N LEU A 48 0.70 27.48 -4.80
CA LEU A 48 1.44 28.15 -3.72
C LEU A 48 0.63 29.32 -3.12
N THR A 49 -0.08 30.08 -3.96
CA THR A 49 -0.95 31.18 -3.48
C THR A 49 -2.07 30.64 -2.58
N HIS A 50 -2.61 29.46 -2.88
CA HIS A 50 -3.61 28.82 -2.02
C HIS A 50 -3.04 28.48 -0.64
N LEU A 51 -1.84 27.89 -0.59
CA LEU A 51 -1.16 27.62 0.68
C LEU A 51 -0.87 28.88 1.49
N GLU A 52 -0.42 29.95 0.83
CA GLU A 52 -0.19 31.26 1.45
C GLU A 52 -1.49 31.81 2.05
N LEU A 53 -2.59 31.77 1.31
CA LEU A 53 -3.93 32.15 1.79
C LEU A 53 -4.38 31.27 2.97
N MET A 54 -4.21 29.96 2.88
CA MET A 54 -4.55 29.01 3.95
C MET A 54 -3.81 29.33 5.24
N MET A 55 -2.50 29.51 5.16
CA MET A 55 -1.65 29.89 6.28
C MET A 55 -2.04 31.25 6.85
N ASP A 56 -2.27 32.24 5.99
CA ASP A 56 -2.59 33.61 6.40
C ASP A 56 -3.90 33.68 7.20
N GLN A 57 -4.96 33.01 6.76
CA GLN A 57 -6.23 32.99 7.52
C GLN A 57 -6.28 31.88 8.59
N SER A 58 -5.16 31.20 8.90
CA SER A 58 -5.05 30.29 10.06
C SER A 58 -4.54 31.04 11.29
N ALA A 59 -5.04 30.69 12.48
CA ALA A 59 -4.62 31.32 13.73
C ALA A 59 -3.23 30.85 14.18
N CYS A 60 -2.88 29.62 13.83
CA CYS A 60 -1.60 29.00 14.15
C CYS A 60 -1.27 27.84 13.21
N PHE A 61 -0.06 27.30 13.36
CA PHE A 61 0.46 26.15 12.64
C PHE A 61 0.65 24.96 13.59
N VAL A 62 0.21 23.78 13.16
CA VAL A 62 0.49 22.51 13.81
C VAL A 62 1.11 21.58 12.78
N GLY A 63 2.31 21.08 13.05
CA GLY A 63 3.01 20.14 12.19
C GLY A 63 3.22 18.79 12.86
N VAL A 64 2.85 17.69 12.19
CA VAL A 64 3.13 16.32 12.63
C VAL A 64 4.11 15.69 11.65
N VAL A 65 5.39 15.89 11.91
CA VAL A 65 6.48 15.57 10.97
C VAL A 65 6.94 14.13 11.16
N THR A 66 6.68 13.30 10.16
CA THR A 66 7.07 11.88 10.10
C THR A 66 8.46 11.69 9.52
N HIS A 67 9.20 10.71 10.03
CA HIS A 67 10.51 10.33 9.51
C HIS A 67 10.39 9.60 8.16
N ARG A 68 11.23 10.00 7.19
CA ARG A 68 11.33 9.42 5.84
C ARG A 68 12.75 8.93 5.60
N GLN A 69 12.91 7.62 5.42
CA GLN A 69 14.24 7.01 5.28
C GLN A 69 14.85 7.31 3.91
N GLU A 70 14.00 7.36 2.88
CA GLU A 70 14.32 7.63 1.49
C GLU A 70 14.75 9.09 1.24
N GLU A 71 14.20 10.05 2.00
CA GLU A 71 14.56 11.47 1.89
C GLU A 71 15.82 11.78 2.72
N ARG A 72 16.97 11.73 2.07
CA ARG A 72 18.28 11.83 2.75
C ARG A 72 18.56 13.19 3.37
N ARG A 73 18.05 14.28 2.79
CA ARG A 73 18.39 15.65 3.22
C ARG A 73 17.60 16.06 4.45
N TYR A 74 16.27 16.02 4.34
CA TYR A 74 15.39 16.50 5.40
C TYR A 74 15.03 15.41 6.42
N ARG A 75 15.15 14.13 6.04
CA ARG A 75 14.65 12.98 6.80
C ARG A 75 13.14 13.06 7.11
N ALA A 76 12.43 13.84 6.30
CA ALA A 76 11.00 14.13 6.34
C ALA A 76 10.57 14.64 4.95
N SER A 77 9.27 14.77 4.70
CA SER A 77 8.77 15.34 3.44
C SER A 77 9.29 16.77 3.23
N PRO A 78 9.90 17.10 2.07
CA PRO A 78 10.30 18.48 1.75
C PRO A 78 9.11 19.45 1.75
N PHE A 79 7.90 18.95 1.45
CA PHE A 79 6.68 19.76 1.50
C PHE A 79 6.36 20.24 2.92
N MET A 80 6.51 19.38 3.93
CA MET A 80 6.26 19.77 5.33
C MET A 80 7.29 20.78 5.85
N VAL A 81 8.53 20.70 5.37
CA VAL A 81 9.55 21.73 5.63
C VAL A 81 9.10 23.07 5.01
N HIS A 82 8.60 23.04 3.78
CA HIS A 82 8.09 24.23 3.12
C HIS A 82 6.89 24.86 3.85
N GLU A 83 5.91 24.06 4.28
CA GLU A 83 4.77 24.56 5.05
C GLU A 83 5.20 25.16 6.40
N HIS A 84 6.20 24.56 7.04
CA HIS A 84 6.81 25.14 8.24
C HIS A 84 7.50 26.49 7.94
N ASP A 85 8.22 26.59 6.83
CA ASP A 85 8.84 27.84 6.37
C ASP A 85 7.79 28.93 6.08
N LEU A 86 6.65 28.58 5.47
CA LEU A 86 5.52 29.49 5.29
C LEU A 86 5.00 29.99 6.64
N ALA A 87 4.80 29.09 7.61
CA ALA A 87 4.39 29.48 8.95
C ALA A 87 5.42 30.41 9.63
N LEU A 88 6.72 30.21 9.38
CA LEU A 88 7.78 31.07 9.90
C LEU A 88 7.68 32.47 9.33
N GLN A 89 7.57 32.55 8.01
CA GLN A 89 7.42 33.79 7.26
C GLN A 89 6.16 34.56 7.68
N ALA A 90 5.04 33.86 7.83
CA ALA A 90 3.75 34.37 8.31
C ALA A 90 3.72 34.74 9.81
N ARG A 91 4.83 34.51 10.53
CA ARG A 91 4.96 34.74 11.98
C ARG A 91 3.86 34.05 12.81
N LYS A 92 3.34 32.92 12.34
CA LYS A 92 2.28 32.18 13.03
C LYS A 92 2.80 31.52 14.31
N PRO A 93 2.04 31.54 15.42
CA PRO A 93 2.28 30.61 16.53
C PRO A 93 2.33 29.19 15.99
N ARG A 94 3.29 28.39 16.47
CA ARG A 94 3.59 27.08 15.90
C ARG A 94 3.83 26.05 17.01
N LEU A 95 3.41 24.82 16.76
CA LEU A 95 3.74 23.63 17.56
C LEU A 95 4.05 22.48 16.60
N VAL A 96 5.25 21.92 16.72
CA VAL A 96 5.75 20.87 15.82
C VAL A 96 6.01 19.60 16.59
N PHE A 97 5.29 18.53 16.23
CA PHE A 97 5.55 17.17 16.68
C PHE A 97 6.50 16.52 15.68
N MET A 98 7.64 16.05 16.14
CA MET A 98 8.68 15.49 15.30
C MET A 98 8.91 14.03 15.66
N GLU A 99 8.78 13.14 14.69
CA GLU A 99 9.16 11.76 14.88
C GLU A 99 10.67 11.63 15.11
N THR A 100 11.05 10.68 15.96
CA THR A 100 12.46 10.33 16.17
C THR A 100 13.15 10.01 14.85
N GLY A 101 14.25 10.70 14.55
CA GLY A 101 15.01 10.54 13.30
C GLY A 101 14.83 11.69 12.29
N VAL A 102 13.81 12.54 12.45
CA VAL A 102 13.65 13.76 11.64
C VAL A 102 14.77 14.75 11.94
N SER A 103 15.28 15.44 10.91
CA SER A 103 16.31 16.46 11.07
C SER A 103 15.72 17.76 11.65
N ALA A 104 15.98 17.99 12.93
CA ALA A 104 15.54 19.18 13.66
C ALA A 104 16.01 20.52 13.05
N GLY A 105 17.14 20.53 12.32
CA GLY A 105 17.72 21.74 11.75
C GLY A 105 16.83 22.43 10.70
N PHE A 106 15.89 21.70 10.10
CA PHE A 106 14.95 22.24 9.12
C PHE A 106 13.61 22.67 9.73
N PHE A 107 13.45 22.54 11.05
CA PHE A 107 12.27 22.97 11.79
C PHE A 107 12.69 23.88 12.96
N PRO A 108 13.24 25.07 12.68
CA PRO A 108 13.73 25.96 13.74
C PRO A 108 12.57 26.51 14.58
N VAL A 109 12.39 25.94 15.76
CA VAL A 109 11.40 26.35 16.77
C VAL A 109 12.05 26.34 18.15
N ALA A 110 11.49 27.08 19.11
CA ALA A 110 11.93 26.99 20.50
C ALA A 110 11.63 25.57 21.05
N ASP A 111 12.44 25.08 21.99
CA ASP A 111 12.29 23.73 22.56
C ASP A 111 10.88 23.45 23.09
N GLU A 112 10.24 24.45 23.67
CA GLU A 112 8.88 24.38 24.21
C GLU A 112 7.76 24.28 23.14
N GLN A 113 8.10 24.53 21.88
CA GLN A 113 7.25 24.43 20.69
C GLN A 113 7.56 23.17 19.87
N ARG A 114 8.48 22.33 20.35
CA ARG A 114 8.88 21.08 19.73
C ARG A 114 8.56 19.92 20.67
N ILE A 115 7.89 18.91 20.15
CA ILE A 115 7.66 17.67 20.87
C ILE A 115 8.20 16.52 20.02
N VAL A 116 9.21 15.82 20.54
CA VAL A 116 9.70 14.61 19.88
C VAL A 116 8.84 13.43 20.29
N PHE A 117 8.43 12.59 19.34
CA PHE A 117 7.67 11.38 19.62
C PHE A 117 8.29 10.14 18.95
N ASN A 118 7.88 8.96 19.41
CA ASN A 118 8.19 7.69 18.79
C ASN A 118 6.88 7.10 18.25
N ARG A 119 6.84 6.69 16.99
CA ARG A 119 5.63 6.14 16.36
C ARG A 119 5.10 4.89 17.07
N ARG A 120 5.98 4.12 17.73
CA ARG A 120 5.59 2.93 18.52
C ARG A 120 5.00 3.28 19.88
N GLN A 121 5.16 4.52 20.34
CA GLN A 121 4.66 4.99 21.62
C GLN A 121 4.24 6.46 21.51
N LEU A 122 3.02 6.68 21.02
CA LEU A 122 2.49 8.03 20.84
C LEU A 122 2.28 8.73 22.19
N PRO A 123 2.52 10.05 22.25
CA PRO A 123 2.39 10.78 23.50
C PRO A 123 0.92 10.93 23.89
N GLY A 124 0.60 10.62 25.15
CA GLY A 124 -0.74 10.79 25.69
C GLY A 124 -1.10 12.27 25.93
N ALA A 125 -2.40 12.54 26.10
CA ALA A 125 -2.93 13.89 26.27
C ALA A 125 -2.24 14.69 27.39
N ALA A 126 -1.99 14.07 28.56
CA ALA A 126 -1.36 14.73 29.69
C ALA A 126 0.05 15.28 29.36
N ALA A 127 0.82 14.58 28.52
CA ALA A 127 2.18 14.96 28.17
C ALA A 127 2.23 16.18 27.23
N VAL A 128 1.29 16.26 26.29
CA VAL A 128 1.28 17.31 25.24
C VAL A 128 0.44 18.53 25.61
N LYS A 129 -0.54 18.37 26.51
CA LYS A 129 -1.50 19.40 26.90
C LYS A 129 -0.86 20.74 27.33
N PRO A 130 0.27 20.79 28.07
CA PRO A 130 0.92 22.06 28.38
C PRO A 130 1.37 22.83 27.14
N ALA A 131 1.91 22.14 26.12
CA ALA A 131 2.34 22.77 24.87
C ALA A 131 1.14 23.23 24.03
N ILE A 132 0.08 22.42 23.96
CA ILE A 132 -1.17 22.80 23.27
C ILE A 132 -1.78 24.04 23.94
N ARG A 133 -1.85 24.11 25.27
CA ARG A 133 -2.35 25.30 25.98
C ARG A 133 -1.50 26.55 25.77
N ARG A 134 -0.17 26.40 25.67
CA ARG A 134 0.70 27.52 25.28
C ARG A 134 0.39 27.98 23.86
N LEU A 135 0.16 27.05 22.94
CA LEU A 135 -0.27 27.39 21.58
C LEU A 135 -1.59 28.18 21.63
N VAL A 136 -2.60 27.70 22.37
CA VAL A 136 -3.88 28.42 22.58
C VAL A 136 -3.65 29.86 23.06
N SER A 137 -2.79 30.07 24.06
CA SER A 137 -2.53 31.42 24.59
C SER A 137 -1.87 32.37 23.59
N ARG A 138 -1.19 31.82 22.57
CA ARG A 138 -0.47 32.58 21.54
C ARG A 138 -1.29 32.73 20.26
N SER A 139 -2.21 31.81 20.01
CA SER A 139 -3.24 31.90 18.97
C SER A 139 -4.28 32.92 19.45
N GLY A 140 -4.07 34.20 19.10
CA GLY A 140 -4.87 35.32 19.59
C GLY A 140 -6.39 35.17 19.35
N PRO A 141 -7.22 36.03 19.97
CA PRO A 141 -8.67 36.00 19.77
C PRO A 141 -8.97 36.14 18.28
N VAL A 142 -9.79 35.22 17.78
CA VAL A 142 -10.20 35.12 16.38
C VAL A 142 -10.66 36.50 15.89
N GLY A 143 -9.87 37.13 15.03
CA GLY A 143 -10.44 38.05 14.07
C GLY A 143 -11.36 37.18 13.23
N GLY A 144 -12.67 37.37 13.35
CA GLY A 144 -13.63 36.75 12.45
C GLY A 144 -13.35 37.27 11.04
N ALA A 145 -12.34 36.70 10.38
CA ALA A 145 -12.20 36.82 8.94
C ALA A 145 -13.49 36.25 8.40
N ALA A 146 -14.27 37.12 7.75
CA ALA A 146 -15.61 36.85 7.29
C ALA A 146 -15.64 35.53 6.53
N LYS A 147 -16.05 34.44 7.19
CA LYS A 147 -16.24 33.14 6.56
C LYS A 147 -17.26 33.37 5.44
N GLY A 148 -16.81 33.31 4.19
CA GLY A 148 -17.66 33.35 3.00
C GLY A 148 -17.84 34.71 2.31
N LEU A 149 -17.10 35.78 2.65
CA LEU A 149 -17.09 37.01 1.84
C LEU A 149 -15.82 37.09 0.99
N LEU A 150 -15.98 37.13 -0.33
CA LEU A 150 -14.91 37.43 -1.27
C LEU A 150 -14.49 38.89 -1.13
N GLY A 151 -13.20 39.14 -0.88
CA GLY A 151 -12.65 40.46 -0.65
C GLY A 151 -12.09 41.09 -1.91
N THR A 152 -10.93 41.76 -1.77
CA THR A 152 -10.30 42.54 -2.84
C THR A 152 -9.00 41.88 -3.30
N VAL A 153 -8.76 41.83 -4.60
CA VAL A 153 -7.51 41.35 -5.20
C VAL A 153 -6.73 42.54 -5.73
N GLY A 154 -5.48 42.67 -5.29
CA GLY A 154 -4.56 43.71 -5.75
C GLY A 154 -3.94 43.34 -7.09
N LEU A 155 -3.89 44.27 -8.05
CA LEU A 155 -3.15 44.10 -9.30
C LEU A 155 -1.94 45.05 -9.28
N ILE A 156 -0.73 44.48 -9.28
CA ILE A 156 0.52 45.21 -9.48
C ILE A 156 1.23 44.60 -10.70
N LEU A 157 0.92 45.14 -11.87
CA LEU A 157 1.40 44.61 -13.16
C LEU A 157 2.39 45.60 -13.79
N PRO A 158 3.43 45.13 -14.50
CA PRO A 158 4.35 46.00 -15.23
C PRO A 158 3.64 46.88 -16.27
N ASP A 159 4.10 48.12 -16.48
CA ASP A 159 3.59 48.99 -17.54
C ASP A 159 4.30 48.71 -18.87
N ASP A 160 3.92 47.61 -19.52
CA ASP A 160 4.37 47.27 -20.87
C ASP A 160 3.20 46.82 -21.77
N PRO A 161 3.38 46.79 -23.11
CA PRO A 161 2.30 46.46 -24.03
C PRO A 161 1.59 45.12 -23.76
N ALA A 162 2.30 44.10 -23.29
CA ALA A 162 1.71 42.79 -23.02
C ALA A 162 0.80 42.84 -21.80
N TYR A 163 1.26 43.45 -20.71
CA TYR A 163 0.45 43.60 -19.50
C TYR A 163 -0.70 44.60 -19.66
N ARG A 164 -0.56 45.64 -20.50
CA ARG A 164 -1.68 46.52 -20.88
C ARG A 164 -2.79 45.78 -21.63
N ALA A 165 -2.44 44.75 -22.42
CA ALA A 165 -3.42 43.89 -23.07
C ALA A 165 -4.03 42.86 -22.10
N ALA A 166 -3.24 42.33 -21.16
CA ALA A 166 -3.67 41.29 -20.23
C ALA A 166 -4.48 41.81 -19.02
N GLU A 167 -4.20 43.02 -18.52
CA GLU A 167 -4.83 43.56 -17.30
C GLU A 167 -6.37 43.54 -17.32
N PRO A 168 -7.06 43.97 -18.40
CA PRO A 168 -8.52 43.90 -18.45
C PRO A 168 -9.06 42.47 -18.38
N LEU A 169 -8.34 41.49 -18.95
CA LEU A 169 -8.74 40.08 -18.95
C LEU A 169 -8.49 39.43 -17.57
N ILE A 170 -7.36 39.72 -16.93
CA ILE A 170 -7.06 39.28 -15.55
C ILE A 170 -8.11 39.84 -14.59
N ARG A 171 -8.43 41.13 -14.72
CA ARG A 171 -9.48 41.79 -13.93
C ARG A 171 -10.81 41.07 -14.05
N ARG A 172 -11.24 40.81 -15.29
CA ARG A 172 -12.47 40.09 -15.56
C ARG A 172 -12.45 38.67 -14.99
N ALA A 173 -11.36 37.92 -15.17
CA ALA A 173 -11.21 36.57 -14.63
C ALA A 173 -11.35 36.52 -13.10
N VAL A 174 -10.83 37.52 -12.40
CA VAL A 174 -10.96 37.67 -10.94
C VAL A 174 -12.40 38.04 -10.54
N GLU A 175 -13.00 38.99 -11.27
CA GLU A 175 -14.35 39.50 -11.00
C GLU A 175 -15.45 38.46 -11.32
N ASP A 176 -15.26 37.63 -12.34
CA ASP A 176 -16.18 36.55 -12.71
C ASP A 176 -16.29 35.46 -11.62
N VAL A 177 -15.26 35.32 -10.77
CA VAL A 177 -15.30 34.44 -9.57
C VAL A 177 -15.98 35.13 -8.38
N GLY A 178 -16.10 36.46 -8.41
CA GLY A 178 -16.79 37.28 -7.39
C GLY A 178 -15.89 38.14 -6.51
N TYR A 179 -14.57 38.16 -6.74
CA TYR A 179 -13.65 39.09 -6.07
C TYR A 179 -13.74 40.50 -6.67
N ARG A 180 -13.38 41.52 -5.90
CA ARG A 180 -13.17 42.87 -6.44
C ARG A 180 -11.72 43.04 -6.87
N ALA A 181 -11.44 43.30 -8.14
CA ALA A 181 -10.09 43.62 -8.59
C ALA A 181 -9.76 45.12 -8.38
N ARG A 182 -8.57 45.43 -7.85
CA ARG A 182 -8.10 46.80 -7.64
C ARG A 182 -6.65 46.96 -8.07
N THR A 183 -6.39 47.91 -8.97
CA THR A 183 -5.01 48.29 -9.31
C THR A 183 -4.39 49.02 -8.13
N ILE A 184 -3.19 48.61 -7.74
CA ILE A 184 -2.42 49.27 -6.67
C ILE A 184 -1.38 50.16 -7.32
N SER A 185 -1.45 51.47 -7.04
CA SER A 185 -0.48 52.44 -7.54
C SER A 185 0.89 52.21 -6.89
N LEU A 186 1.94 52.31 -7.71
CA LEU A 186 3.33 52.42 -7.23
C LEU A 186 3.80 53.88 -7.15
N GLU A 187 2.93 54.82 -7.54
CA GLU A 187 3.09 56.26 -7.32
C GLU A 187 2.39 56.62 -5.99
N PHE A 188 3.19 56.83 -4.95
CA PHE A 188 2.73 57.21 -3.61
C PHE A 188 3.72 58.21 -2.99
N GLU A 189 3.23 59.13 -2.16
CA GLU A 189 4.07 60.09 -1.44
C GLU A 189 4.56 59.52 -0.10
N ASP A 190 3.75 58.66 0.53
CA ASP A 190 4.06 57.95 1.77
C ASP A 190 4.00 56.43 1.53
N LEU A 191 5.06 55.71 1.91
CA LEU A 191 5.13 54.25 1.84
C LEU A 191 3.95 53.58 2.57
N PHE A 192 3.42 54.21 3.61
CA PHE A 192 2.29 53.68 4.37
C PHE A 192 1.02 53.56 3.52
N GLU A 193 0.84 54.40 2.50
CA GLU A 193 -0.30 54.30 1.58
C GLU A 193 -0.25 53.02 0.77
N PHE A 194 0.92 52.68 0.23
CA PHE A 194 1.16 51.42 -0.47
C PHE A 194 0.90 50.22 0.45
N LEU A 195 1.42 50.27 1.69
CA LEU A 195 1.24 49.19 2.65
C LEU A 195 -0.23 48.99 3.02
N LEU A 196 -0.97 50.07 3.31
CA LEU A 196 -2.42 49.99 3.55
C LEU A 196 -3.19 49.47 2.33
N ALA A 197 -2.75 49.87 1.13
CA ALA A 197 -3.36 49.41 -0.09
C ALA A 197 -3.22 47.90 -0.25
N VAL A 198 -2.01 47.37 -0.10
CA VAL A 198 -1.76 45.92 -0.13
C VAL A 198 -2.47 45.21 1.02
N ASP A 199 -2.48 45.80 2.22
CA ASP A 199 -3.04 45.19 3.41
C ASP A 199 -4.57 45.04 3.36
N GLY A 200 -5.26 45.83 2.53
CA GLY A 200 -6.68 45.72 2.24
C GLY A 200 -7.04 44.69 1.16
N CYS A 201 -6.07 43.94 0.63
CA CYS A 201 -6.29 42.89 -0.35
C CYS A 201 -6.11 41.50 0.27
N ASP A 202 -6.89 40.53 -0.19
CA ASP A 202 -6.78 39.12 0.22
C ASP A 202 -5.50 38.48 -0.36
N PHE A 203 -5.20 38.80 -1.62
CA PHE A 203 -3.96 38.46 -2.30
C PHE A 203 -3.65 39.48 -3.41
N VAL A 204 -2.41 39.43 -3.90
CA VAL A 204 -1.93 40.34 -4.96
C VAL A 204 -1.44 39.54 -6.17
N VAL A 205 -1.85 39.95 -7.37
CA VAL A 205 -1.32 39.44 -8.64
C VAL A 205 -0.13 40.30 -9.04
N VAL A 206 1.02 39.66 -9.25
CA VAL A 206 2.29 40.36 -9.53
C VAL A 206 3.18 39.53 -10.45
N ASP A 207 3.89 40.20 -11.35
CA ASP A 207 4.96 39.57 -12.13
C ASP A 207 6.27 39.53 -11.32
N VAL A 208 6.91 38.36 -11.26
CA VAL A 208 8.12 38.11 -10.43
C VAL A 208 9.42 38.00 -11.24
N ALA A 209 9.37 38.22 -12.55
CA ALA A 209 10.47 37.98 -13.48
C ALA A 209 10.60 39.02 -14.62
N SER A 210 9.65 39.93 -14.77
CA SER A 210 9.61 40.95 -15.83
C SER A 210 10.71 41.98 -15.62
N PRO A 211 11.44 42.37 -16.69
CA PRO A 211 12.43 43.44 -16.61
C PRO A 211 11.79 44.82 -16.35
N TYR A 212 10.48 44.95 -16.55
CA TYR A 212 9.72 46.18 -16.30
C TYR A 212 9.04 46.20 -14.93
N ALA A 213 9.13 45.11 -14.15
CA ALA A 213 8.63 45.07 -12.78
C ALA A 213 9.55 45.87 -11.84
N VAL A 214 8.96 46.55 -10.86
CA VAL A 214 9.72 47.29 -9.85
C VAL A 214 10.41 46.31 -8.88
N PRO A 215 11.76 46.27 -8.80
CA PRO A 215 12.46 45.14 -8.16
C PRO A 215 12.19 44.92 -6.67
N TRP A 216 11.76 45.95 -5.94
CA TRP A 216 11.50 45.87 -4.49
C TRP A 216 10.10 45.39 -4.14
N VAL A 217 9.14 45.42 -5.07
CA VAL A 217 7.73 45.12 -4.80
C VAL A 217 7.54 43.67 -4.34
N PHE A 218 7.98 42.69 -5.13
CA PHE A 218 7.80 41.29 -4.76
C PHE A 218 8.55 40.91 -3.46
N PRO A 219 9.82 41.34 -3.25
CA PRO A 219 10.47 41.17 -1.95
C PRO A 219 9.69 41.75 -0.76
N GLU A 220 9.07 42.92 -0.91
CA GLU A 220 8.26 43.55 0.15
C GLU A 220 6.99 42.72 0.44
N LEU A 221 6.25 42.34 -0.61
CA LEU A 221 5.07 41.47 -0.48
C LEU A 221 5.43 40.14 0.20
N SER A 222 6.50 39.50 -0.26
CA SER A 222 7.00 38.24 0.30
C SER A 222 7.44 38.41 1.76
N GLY A 223 8.22 39.44 2.08
CA GLY A 223 8.69 39.70 3.45
C GLY A 223 7.57 39.97 4.46
N ARG A 224 6.46 40.55 4.00
CA ARG A 224 5.25 40.77 4.80
C ARG A 224 4.30 39.57 4.84
N PHE A 225 4.63 38.47 4.17
CA PHE A 225 3.76 37.31 3.96
C PHE A 225 2.41 37.69 3.34
N ARG A 226 2.43 38.55 2.32
CA ARG A 226 1.24 38.83 1.53
C ARG A 226 1.04 37.71 0.52
N PRO A 227 -0.11 37.01 0.52
CA PRO A 227 -0.37 35.98 -0.48
C PRO A 227 -0.27 36.56 -1.89
N THR A 228 0.45 35.89 -2.77
CA THR A 228 0.76 36.40 -4.11
C THR A 228 0.50 35.37 -5.20
N LEU A 229 -0.26 35.77 -6.22
CA LEU A 229 -0.34 35.05 -7.49
C LEU A 229 0.81 35.53 -8.38
N LYS A 230 1.78 34.63 -8.59
CA LYS A 230 3.08 34.93 -9.19
C LYS A 230 3.03 34.66 -10.69
N LEU A 231 3.14 35.70 -11.50
CA LEU A 231 3.13 35.62 -12.96
C LEU A 231 4.56 35.66 -13.52
N ILE A 232 4.77 34.99 -14.65
CA ILE A 232 5.96 35.11 -15.48
C ILE A 232 5.50 35.25 -16.93
N HIS A 233 5.67 36.44 -17.50
CA HIS A 233 5.45 36.63 -18.93
C HIS A 233 6.64 36.10 -19.75
N GLU A 234 6.35 35.21 -20.69
CA GLU A 234 7.27 34.61 -21.65
C GLU A 234 6.97 35.14 -23.05
N PRO A 235 7.73 36.13 -23.56
CA PRO A 235 7.41 36.73 -24.84
C PRO A 235 7.57 35.70 -25.98
N PRO A 236 6.59 35.57 -26.91
CA PRO A 236 6.62 34.58 -28.00
C PRO A 236 7.84 34.66 -28.90
N ASP A 237 8.42 35.86 -29.03
CA ASP A 237 9.57 36.16 -29.87
C ASP A 237 10.91 36.06 -29.13
N GLY A 238 10.91 35.64 -27.86
CA GLY A 238 12.12 35.42 -27.07
C GLY A 238 12.91 36.70 -26.77
N ARG A 239 12.27 37.89 -26.84
CA ARG A 239 12.92 39.20 -26.60
C ARG A 239 13.75 39.28 -25.32
N TYR A 240 13.32 38.57 -24.27
CA TYR A 240 14.11 38.39 -23.06
C TYR A 240 13.85 37.03 -22.44
N VAL A 241 14.80 36.56 -21.64
CA VAL A 241 14.66 35.35 -20.83
C VAL A 241 14.26 35.78 -19.41
N PRO A 242 13.05 35.42 -18.93
CA PRO A 242 12.61 35.80 -17.59
C PRO A 242 13.54 35.24 -16.52
N ARG A 243 13.91 36.08 -15.54
CA ARG A 243 14.75 35.67 -14.41
C ARG A 243 13.97 35.85 -13.12
N PRO A 244 13.25 34.82 -12.65
CA PRO A 244 12.44 34.93 -11.45
C PRO A 244 13.31 35.23 -10.23
N SER A 245 12.77 36.02 -9.31
CA SER A 245 13.41 36.27 -8.01
C SER A 245 13.75 34.97 -7.28
N LYS A 246 14.89 34.94 -6.59
CA LYS A 246 15.28 33.80 -5.73
C LYS A 246 14.30 33.57 -4.57
N LEU A 247 13.45 34.56 -4.26
CA LEU A 247 12.41 34.49 -3.24
C LEU A 247 11.14 33.78 -3.73
N VAL A 248 11.03 33.43 -5.01
CA VAL A 248 9.85 32.74 -5.56
C VAL A 248 9.67 31.35 -4.97
N SER A 249 10.77 30.66 -4.64
CA SER A 249 10.72 29.34 -4.02
C SER A 249 11.89 29.08 -3.08
N GLY A 250 11.64 28.31 -2.01
CA GLY A 250 12.67 27.78 -1.13
C GLY A 250 13.31 26.49 -1.69
N SER A 251 14.41 26.03 -1.11
CA SER A 251 15.02 24.76 -1.50
C SER A 251 14.15 23.54 -1.19
N ALA A 252 13.29 23.65 -0.19
CA ALA A 252 12.33 22.60 0.18
C ALA A 252 11.22 22.47 -0.87
N LEU A 253 10.60 23.60 -1.27
CA LEU A 253 9.59 23.61 -2.33
C LEU A 253 10.15 23.14 -3.68
N ARG A 254 11.36 23.57 -4.06
CA ARG A 254 12.03 23.08 -5.30
C ARG A 254 12.36 21.60 -5.28
N ALA A 255 12.50 21.00 -4.10
CA ALA A 255 12.69 19.55 -3.97
C ALA A 255 11.36 18.80 -4.00
N ALA A 256 10.24 19.46 -3.68
CA ALA A 256 8.91 18.88 -3.67
C ALA A 256 8.19 19.01 -5.02
N GLU A 257 8.38 20.11 -5.74
CA GLU A 257 7.60 20.44 -6.94
C GLU A 257 8.48 21.01 -8.08
N PRO A 258 8.15 20.66 -9.34
CA PRO A 258 8.67 21.31 -10.53
C PRO A 258 8.43 22.84 -10.53
N ALA A 259 9.38 23.59 -11.11
CA ALA A 259 9.36 25.06 -11.05
C ALA A 259 8.20 25.71 -11.83
N ASP A 260 7.70 25.03 -12.87
CA ASP A 260 6.56 25.43 -13.69
C ASP A 260 5.22 25.35 -12.95
N ARG A 261 5.14 24.59 -11.83
CA ARG A 261 3.95 24.52 -10.97
C ARG A 261 3.91 25.59 -9.88
N ILE A 262 4.97 26.38 -9.72
CA ILE A 262 5.09 27.41 -8.67
C ILE A 262 4.57 28.77 -9.16
N THR A 263 4.63 29.03 -10.47
CA THR A 263 4.32 30.31 -11.10
C THR A 263 3.45 30.14 -12.33
N VAL A 264 2.55 31.09 -12.60
CA VAL A 264 1.77 31.09 -13.83
C VAL A 264 2.61 31.68 -14.96
N ARG A 265 3.11 30.81 -15.83
CA ARG A 265 3.82 31.21 -17.05
C ARG A 265 2.80 31.46 -18.16
N TRP A 266 2.98 32.51 -18.94
CA TRP A 266 2.06 32.87 -20.01
C TRP A 266 2.75 33.64 -21.14
N SER A 267 2.22 33.49 -22.36
CA SER A 267 2.62 34.25 -23.55
C SER A 267 1.41 34.91 -24.24
N ASP A 268 0.22 34.35 -24.02
CA ASP A 268 -1.04 34.82 -24.56
C ASP A 268 -1.97 35.33 -23.44
N PRO A 269 -2.52 36.56 -23.57
CA PRO A 269 -3.41 37.13 -22.56
C PRO A 269 -4.70 36.34 -22.28
N GLU A 270 -5.29 35.69 -23.29
CA GLU A 270 -6.54 34.92 -23.12
C GLU A 270 -6.26 33.60 -22.40
N GLU A 271 -5.17 32.91 -22.74
CA GLU A 271 -4.69 31.74 -22.00
C GLU A 271 -4.42 32.08 -20.52
N LEU A 272 -3.77 33.22 -20.26
CA LEU A 272 -3.53 33.69 -18.90
C LEU A 272 -4.85 33.88 -18.14
N ALA A 273 -5.83 34.53 -18.77
CA ALA A 273 -7.12 34.81 -18.14
C ALA A 273 -7.84 33.52 -17.72
N GLY A 274 -7.88 32.50 -18.60
CA GLY A 274 -8.44 31.19 -18.27
C GLY A 274 -7.72 30.53 -17.08
N ARG A 275 -6.37 30.53 -17.08
CA ARG A 275 -5.58 29.98 -15.96
C ARG A 275 -5.81 30.72 -14.65
N VAL A 276 -5.87 32.06 -14.70
CA VAL A 276 -6.16 32.89 -13.52
C VAL A 276 -7.55 32.58 -13.00
N GLN A 277 -8.55 32.49 -13.87
CA GLN A 277 -9.92 32.15 -13.47
C GLN A 277 -9.97 30.78 -12.76
N ASP A 278 -9.34 29.75 -13.34
CA ASP A 278 -9.27 28.41 -12.74
C ASP A 278 -8.55 28.40 -11.38
N LEU A 279 -7.46 29.16 -11.26
CA LEU A 279 -6.72 29.33 -10.00
C LEU A 279 -7.54 30.05 -8.94
N VAL A 280 -8.16 31.17 -9.29
CA VAL A 280 -8.94 32.00 -8.37
C VAL A 280 -10.22 31.30 -7.94
N ALA A 281 -10.87 30.55 -8.84
CA ALA A 281 -12.03 29.72 -8.51
C ALA A 281 -11.69 28.65 -7.45
N ARG A 282 -10.45 28.13 -7.45
CA ARG A 282 -9.98 27.21 -6.39
C ARG A 282 -9.78 27.90 -5.05
N PHE A 283 -9.41 29.18 -5.03
CA PHE A 283 -9.25 29.93 -3.77
C PHE A 283 -10.58 30.15 -3.04
N TYR A 284 -11.69 30.12 -3.78
CA TYR A 284 -13.05 30.22 -3.26
C TYR A 284 -13.60 28.89 -2.71
N GLN A 285 -13.00 27.74 -3.04
CA GLN A 285 -13.47 26.46 -2.49
C GLN A 285 -13.41 26.54 -0.96
N PRO A 286 -14.49 26.17 -0.24
CA PRO A 286 -14.49 26.21 1.21
C PRO A 286 -13.29 25.40 1.67
N ARG A 287 -12.42 26.05 2.45
CA ARG A 287 -11.30 25.40 3.11
C ARG A 287 -11.81 24.09 3.69
N LEU A 288 -11.07 23.01 3.53
CA LEU A 288 -11.36 21.80 4.29
C LEU A 288 -10.93 22.06 5.75
N GLU A 289 -11.75 22.85 6.44
CA GLU A 289 -11.72 23.08 7.87
C GLU A 289 -12.76 22.13 8.46
N PHE A 290 -12.32 21.18 9.28
CA PHE A 290 -13.25 20.20 9.84
C PHE A 290 -14.24 20.89 10.79
N GLU A 291 -15.52 20.86 10.45
CA GLU A 291 -16.58 21.43 11.27
C GLU A 291 -16.97 20.47 12.40
N THR A 292 -16.80 19.16 12.15
CA THR A 292 -17.10 18.08 13.10
C THR A 292 -15.88 17.19 13.38
N HIS A 293 -15.93 16.45 14.49
CA HIS A 293 -14.88 15.49 14.84
C HIS A 293 -14.81 14.37 13.80
N GLU A 294 -15.97 13.91 13.40
CA GLU A 294 -16.20 12.80 12.48
C GLU A 294 -15.69 13.11 11.08
N GLU A 295 -15.83 14.36 10.61
CA GLU A 295 -15.23 14.82 9.34
C GLU A 295 -13.71 14.65 9.33
N GLY A 296 -13.03 15.08 10.41
CA GLY A 296 -11.58 14.93 10.54
C GLY A 296 -11.16 13.46 10.56
N VAL A 297 -11.84 12.62 11.34
CA VAL A 297 -11.59 11.17 11.38
C VAL A 297 -11.78 10.53 10.00
N GLY A 298 -12.89 10.86 9.31
CA GLY A 298 -13.17 10.36 7.97
C GLY A 298 -12.10 10.76 6.96
N TYR A 299 -11.69 12.04 6.98
CA TYR A 299 -10.60 12.53 6.15
C TYR A 299 -9.30 11.76 6.39
N PHE A 300 -8.84 11.63 7.64
CA PHE A 300 -7.57 10.95 7.94
C PHE A 300 -7.60 9.49 7.54
N ARG A 301 -8.73 8.79 7.76
CA ARG A 301 -8.86 7.39 7.33
C ARG A 301 -8.82 7.22 5.81
N SER A 302 -9.22 8.23 5.04
CA SER A 302 -9.19 8.19 3.57
C SER A 302 -7.81 8.41 2.94
N LEU A 303 -6.83 8.92 3.70
CA LEU A 303 -5.53 9.34 3.16
C LEU A 303 -4.78 8.19 2.47
N GLY A 304 -4.07 8.49 1.37
CA GLY A 304 -3.27 7.51 0.66
C GLY A 304 -4.09 6.49 -0.17
N ARG A 305 -5.40 6.69 -0.34
CA ARG A 305 -6.26 5.87 -1.19
C ARG A 305 -6.57 6.53 -2.53
N ALA A 306 -6.85 5.72 -3.54
CA ALA A 306 -7.49 6.17 -4.76
C ALA A 306 -8.96 6.51 -4.48
N GLN A 307 -9.53 7.42 -5.28
CA GLN A 307 -10.95 7.72 -5.22
C GLN A 307 -11.76 6.60 -5.90
N GLY A 308 -12.95 6.31 -5.37
CA GLY A 308 -13.88 5.36 -5.98
C GLY A 308 -14.80 4.68 -4.98
N SER A 309 -15.79 3.97 -5.51
CA SER A 309 -16.74 3.18 -4.73
C SER A 309 -16.60 1.68 -4.95
N ILE A 310 -17.12 0.92 -3.99
CA ILE A 310 -17.14 -0.55 -3.98
C ILE A 310 -18.56 -1.03 -4.23
N PHE A 311 -18.76 -1.96 -5.15
CA PHE A 311 -20.01 -2.70 -5.27
C PHE A 311 -19.92 -3.97 -4.42
N LEU A 312 -20.64 -4.03 -3.29
CA LEU A 312 -20.69 -5.22 -2.44
C LEU A 312 -21.84 -6.12 -2.90
N SER A 313 -21.49 -7.29 -3.44
CA SER A 313 -22.47 -8.28 -3.91
C SER A 313 -22.50 -9.49 -2.97
N ASN A 314 -23.68 -9.93 -2.57
CA ASN A 314 -23.89 -11.11 -1.73
C ASN A 314 -25.28 -11.71 -1.94
N ALA A 315 -25.42 -13.00 -1.65
CA ALA A 315 -26.74 -13.63 -1.56
C ALA A 315 -27.45 -13.28 -0.26
N ARG A 316 -28.78 -13.38 -0.23
CA ARG A 316 -29.59 -13.15 0.99
C ARG A 316 -29.13 -13.98 2.19
N GLY A 317 -28.63 -15.19 1.96
CA GLY A 317 -28.09 -16.06 3.03
C GLY A 317 -26.88 -15.46 3.76
N ASP A 318 -26.19 -14.49 3.14
CA ASP A 318 -24.94 -13.90 3.62
C ASP A 318 -25.12 -12.43 4.08
N ASP A 319 -26.36 -11.95 4.19
CA ASP A 319 -26.69 -10.55 4.52
C ASP A 319 -26.06 -10.09 5.84
N ALA A 320 -25.99 -10.97 6.84
CA ALA A 320 -25.39 -10.64 8.13
C ALA A 320 -23.89 -10.29 8.00
N LEU A 321 -23.15 -11.06 7.18
CA LEU A 321 -21.75 -10.77 6.90
C LEU A 321 -21.61 -9.52 6.04
N ALA A 322 -22.41 -9.38 4.98
CA ALA A 322 -22.40 -8.21 4.10
C ALA A 322 -22.66 -6.91 4.86
N GLN A 323 -23.59 -6.90 5.83
CA GLN A 323 -23.85 -5.74 6.67
C GLN A 323 -22.66 -5.37 7.56
N ARG A 324 -21.93 -6.36 8.09
CA ARG A 324 -20.73 -6.11 8.91
C ARG A 324 -19.58 -5.59 8.06
N VAL A 325 -19.40 -6.14 6.86
CA VAL A 325 -18.44 -5.63 5.87
C VAL A 325 -18.77 -4.19 5.50
N GLY A 326 -20.03 -3.90 5.12
CA GLY A 326 -20.48 -2.55 4.79
C GLY A 326 -20.24 -1.54 5.93
N ARG A 327 -20.54 -1.93 7.18
CA ARG A 327 -20.25 -1.09 8.35
C ARG A 327 -18.74 -0.84 8.52
N SER A 328 -17.91 -1.86 8.32
CA SER A 328 -16.45 -1.72 8.38
C SER A 328 -15.93 -0.74 7.32
N LEU A 329 -16.43 -0.85 6.08
CA LEU A 329 -16.09 0.07 4.99
C LEU A 329 -16.52 1.51 5.31
N GLU A 330 -17.74 1.70 5.82
CA GLU A 330 -18.24 3.00 6.32
C GLU A 330 -17.32 3.59 7.39
N LEU A 331 -16.96 2.81 8.41
CA LEU A 331 -16.06 3.25 9.49
C LEU A 331 -14.68 3.63 8.97
N GLN A 332 -14.22 2.97 7.91
CA GLN A 332 -12.97 3.28 7.24
C GLN A 332 -13.10 4.45 6.27
N ASN A 333 -14.27 5.05 6.08
CA ASN A 333 -14.54 6.08 5.07
C ASN A 333 -14.30 5.60 3.62
N LEU A 334 -14.70 4.35 3.33
CA LEU A 334 -14.77 3.78 1.99
C LEU A 334 -16.21 3.80 1.50
N SER A 335 -16.44 4.45 0.36
CA SER A 335 -17.76 4.48 -0.26
C SER A 335 -18.11 3.12 -0.83
N TYR A 336 -19.29 2.60 -0.50
CA TYR A 336 -19.80 1.38 -1.10
C TYR A 336 -21.28 1.51 -1.49
N PHE A 337 -21.67 0.68 -2.46
CA PHE A 337 -23.02 0.44 -2.89
C PHE A 337 -23.43 -0.97 -2.45
N HIS A 338 -24.64 -1.10 -1.91
CA HIS A 338 -25.25 -2.36 -1.51
C HIS A 338 -26.77 -2.28 -1.71
N TYR A 339 -27.33 -3.30 -2.35
CA TYR A 339 -28.72 -3.31 -2.83
C TYR A 339 -29.78 -3.25 -1.72
N LEU A 340 -29.46 -3.58 -0.45
CA LEU A 340 -30.42 -3.49 0.67
C LEU A 340 -30.43 -2.14 1.39
N ARG A 341 -29.30 -1.41 1.38
CA ARG A 341 -29.18 -0.14 2.15
C ARG A 341 -29.29 1.12 1.30
N ARG A 342 -28.99 1.05 0.00
CA ARG A 342 -28.95 2.20 -0.91
C ARG A 342 -29.62 1.89 -2.24
N ASN A 343 -30.76 1.20 -2.21
CA ASN A 343 -31.50 0.90 -3.44
C ASN A 343 -32.15 2.17 -3.99
N THR A 344 -31.49 2.80 -4.96
CA THR A 344 -32.00 3.96 -5.72
C THR A 344 -32.82 3.55 -6.94
N ILE A 345 -33.10 2.26 -7.10
CA ILE A 345 -33.82 1.75 -8.27
C ILE A 345 -35.32 2.02 -8.11
N GLU A 346 -35.81 3.03 -8.84
CA GLU A 346 -37.22 3.38 -8.91
C GLU A 346 -38.05 2.22 -9.49
N LEU A 347 -39.18 1.93 -8.84
CA LEU A 347 -40.15 0.93 -9.29
C LEU A 347 -40.67 1.29 -10.69
N GLY A 348 -40.31 0.48 -11.71
CA GLY A 348 -40.74 0.65 -13.10
C GLY A 348 -39.62 1.00 -14.09
N ALA A 349 -38.40 1.27 -13.63
CA ALA A 349 -37.24 1.46 -14.50
C ALA A 349 -36.66 0.11 -15.01
N ASP A 350 -35.90 0.14 -16.10
CA ASP A 350 -35.17 -1.02 -16.60
C ASP A 350 -34.07 -1.42 -15.59
N TRP A 351 -34.42 -2.38 -14.74
CA TRP A 351 -33.59 -2.93 -13.68
C TRP A 351 -32.19 -3.31 -14.16
N ARG A 352 -32.07 -3.95 -15.34
CA ARG A 352 -30.77 -4.41 -15.85
C ARG A 352 -29.87 -3.24 -16.25
N SER A 353 -30.43 -2.22 -16.87
CA SER A 353 -29.69 -1.01 -17.24
C SER A 353 -29.20 -0.24 -16.00
N GLN A 354 -30.01 -0.16 -14.95
CA GLN A 354 -29.61 0.48 -13.68
C GLN A 354 -28.59 -0.35 -12.91
N LEU A 355 -28.73 -1.68 -12.88
CA LEU A 355 -27.75 -2.57 -12.28
C LEU A 355 -26.38 -2.43 -12.96
N TYR A 356 -26.37 -2.41 -14.30
CA TYR A 356 -25.15 -2.15 -15.06
C TYR A 356 -24.53 -0.79 -14.70
N ALA A 357 -25.34 0.27 -14.66
CA ALA A 357 -24.87 1.61 -14.29
C ALA A 357 -24.26 1.64 -12.89
N ASN A 358 -24.88 0.97 -11.91
CA ASN A 358 -24.38 0.90 -10.54
C ASN A 358 -23.06 0.14 -10.42
N VAL A 359 -22.92 -1.00 -11.10
CA VAL A 359 -21.64 -1.75 -11.13
C VAL A 359 -20.58 -0.95 -11.88
N ALA A 360 -20.93 -0.33 -13.02
CA ALA A 360 -20.01 0.45 -13.85
C ALA A 360 -19.56 1.77 -13.20
N ALA A 361 -20.34 2.33 -12.28
CA ALA A 361 -19.96 3.49 -11.48
C ALA A 361 -18.96 3.14 -10.37
N CYS A 362 -18.86 1.86 -10.01
CA CYS A 362 -17.92 1.38 -8.99
C CYS A 362 -16.54 1.11 -9.60
N ARG A 363 -15.51 1.28 -8.75
CA ARG A 363 -14.11 0.99 -9.12
C ARG A 363 -13.72 -0.45 -8.77
N MET A 364 -14.43 -1.04 -7.83
CA MET A 364 -14.21 -2.39 -7.32
C MET A 364 -15.53 -3.12 -7.15
N PHE A 365 -15.53 -4.41 -7.46
CA PHE A 365 -16.62 -5.34 -7.23
C PHE A 365 -16.16 -6.42 -6.24
N LEU A 366 -16.94 -6.58 -5.19
CA LEU A 366 -16.62 -7.38 -4.02
C LEU A 366 -17.71 -8.45 -3.82
N PRO A 367 -17.60 -9.61 -4.48
CA PRO A 367 -18.58 -10.69 -4.33
C PRO A 367 -18.25 -11.58 -3.14
N LEU A 368 -19.22 -11.74 -2.25
CA LEU A 368 -19.23 -12.71 -1.15
C LEU A 368 -19.91 -14.00 -1.64
N ILE A 369 -19.09 -14.94 -2.11
CA ILE A 369 -19.55 -16.09 -2.88
C ILE A 369 -19.77 -17.28 -1.95
N SER A 370 -21.05 -17.61 -1.74
CA SER A 370 -21.54 -18.83 -1.09
C SER A 370 -22.25 -19.73 -2.11
N GLN A 371 -22.82 -20.86 -1.66
CA GLN A 371 -23.69 -21.66 -2.52
C GLN A 371 -24.94 -20.87 -2.95
N TYR A 372 -25.51 -20.08 -2.04
CA TYR A 372 -26.66 -19.22 -2.29
C TYR A 372 -26.36 -18.13 -3.33
N TYR A 373 -25.11 -17.70 -3.45
CA TYR A 373 -24.68 -16.72 -4.45
C TYR A 373 -24.92 -17.25 -5.86
N TRP A 374 -24.54 -18.49 -6.13
CA TRP A 374 -24.75 -19.11 -7.44
C TRP A 374 -26.18 -19.55 -7.69
N GLU A 375 -27.01 -19.70 -6.66
CA GLU A 375 -28.44 -19.95 -6.81
C GLU A 375 -29.21 -18.68 -7.20
N SER A 376 -28.74 -17.52 -6.77
CA SER A 376 -29.35 -16.21 -7.05
C SER A 376 -29.11 -15.74 -8.49
N GLU A 377 -30.18 -15.56 -9.25
CA GLU A 377 -30.12 -15.01 -10.61
C GLU A 377 -29.51 -13.59 -10.62
N TYR A 378 -29.87 -12.75 -9.65
CA TYR A 378 -29.32 -11.40 -9.51
C TYR A 378 -27.81 -11.40 -9.29
N CYS A 379 -27.29 -12.27 -8.41
CA CYS A 379 -25.86 -12.33 -8.12
C CYS A 379 -25.05 -12.83 -9.32
N ARG A 380 -25.62 -13.75 -10.12
CA ARG A 380 -25.03 -14.19 -11.39
C ARG A 380 -24.96 -13.05 -12.40
N GLU A 381 -26.05 -12.31 -12.59
CA GLU A 381 -26.07 -11.16 -13.50
C GLU A 381 -25.08 -10.05 -13.07
N GLU A 382 -25.02 -9.73 -11.79
CA GLU A 382 -24.04 -8.78 -11.22
C GLU A 382 -22.60 -9.21 -11.52
N TYR A 383 -22.32 -10.49 -11.32
CA TYR A 383 -21.00 -11.06 -11.57
C TYR A 383 -20.65 -11.03 -13.07
N ASP A 384 -21.56 -11.39 -13.97
CA ASP A 384 -21.35 -11.35 -15.43
C ASP A 384 -21.11 -9.91 -15.96
N ILE A 385 -21.77 -8.92 -15.35
CA ILE A 385 -21.50 -7.49 -15.64
C ILE A 385 -20.10 -7.12 -15.17
N ALA A 386 -19.74 -7.51 -13.95
CA ALA A 386 -18.43 -7.22 -13.38
C ALA A 386 -17.30 -7.84 -14.20
N GLU A 387 -17.43 -9.11 -14.63
CA GLU A 387 -16.42 -9.78 -15.46
C GLU A 387 -16.18 -9.05 -16.78
N ARG A 388 -17.24 -8.57 -17.44
CA ARG A 388 -17.12 -7.78 -18.68
C ARG A 388 -16.38 -6.47 -18.44
N LEU A 389 -16.76 -5.71 -17.42
CA LEU A 389 -16.09 -4.43 -17.08
C LEU A 389 -14.63 -4.64 -16.66
N ARG A 390 -14.32 -5.77 -16.03
CA ARG A 390 -12.95 -6.17 -15.69
C ARG A 390 -12.13 -6.48 -16.93
N ALA A 391 -12.70 -7.21 -17.90
CA ALA A 391 -12.03 -7.52 -19.17
C ALA A 391 -11.64 -6.24 -19.93
N ASP A 392 -12.45 -5.19 -19.81
CA ASP A 392 -12.19 -3.85 -20.36
C ASP A 392 -11.21 -3.02 -19.51
N GLY A 393 -10.70 -3.54 -18.38
CA GLY A 393 -9.80 -2.85 -17.45
C GLY A 393 -10.47 -1.77 -16.60
N ARG A 394 -11.81 -1.68 -16.60
CA ARG A 394 -12.58 -0.62 -15.93
C ARG A 394 -12.93 -0.93 -14.47
N LEU A 395 -12.84 -2.20 -14.08
CA LEU A 395 -13.28 -2.69 -12.76
C LEU A 395 -12.29 -3.74 -12.22
N VAL A 396 -12.09 -3.76 -10.90
CA VAL A 396 -11.41 -4.87 -10.21
C VAL A 396 -12.42 -5.76 -9.54
N ILE A 397 -12.20 -7.07 -9.57
CA ILE A 397 -12.99 -8.03 -8.83
C ILE A 397 -12.13 -8.66 -7.75
N LEU A 398 -12.57 -8.60 -6.50
CA LEU A 398 -11.96 -9.27 -5.35
C LEU A 398 -12.93 -10.32 -4.78
N PRO A 399 -12.90 -11.56 -5.27
CA PRO A 399 -13.87 -12.57 -4.84
C PRO A 399 -13.49 -13.25 -3.52
N TYR A 400 -14.47 -13.40 -2.63
CA TYR A 400 -14.31 -14.07 -1.34
C TYR A 400 -15.20 -15.31 -1.25
N PHE A 401 -14.60 -16.48 -0.99
CA PHE A 401 -15.32 -17.76 -0.95
C PHE A 401 -15.73 -18.11 0.48
N LEU A 402 -17.03 -18.21 0.72
CA LEU A 402 -17.65 -18.48 2.03
C LEU A 402 -17.91 -19.98 2.29
N GLY A 403 -17.77 -20.83 1.27
CA GLY A 403 -18.04 -22.26 1.40
C GLY A 403 -17.24 -23.12 0.42
N PRO A 404 -17.23 -24.45 0.61
CA PRO A 404 -16.51 -25.36 -0.25
C PRO A 404 -17.11 -25.42 -1.67
N GLY A 405 -16.25 -25.51 -2.69
CA GLY A 405 -16.64 -25.76 -4.08
C GLY A 405 -17.25 -24.57 -4.83
N VAL A 406 -17.45 -23.43 -4.17
CA VAL A 406 -18.07 -22.23 -4.77
C VAL A 406 -17.14 -21.47 -5.72
N ALA A 407 -15.81 -21.67 -5.61
CA ALA A 407 -14.84 -21.03 -6.49
C ALA A 407 -14.80 -21.63 -7.90
N ARG A 408 -15.41 -22.82 -8.12
CA ARG A 408 -15.40 -23.53 -9.42
C ARG A 408 -16.02 -22.73 -10.57
N GLN A 409 -16.90 -21.78 -10.24
CA GLN A 409 -17.59 -20.94 -11.21
C GLN A 409 -16.91 -19.58 -11.43
N VAL A 410 -15.78 -19.32 -10.75
CA VAL A 410 -15.03 -18.07 -10.86
C VAL A 410 -13.82 -18.27 -11.76
N SER A 411 -13.68 -17.40 -12.76
CA SER A 411 -12.64 -17.49 -13.80
C SER A 411 -11.27 -16.92 -13.37
N PHE A 412 -11.15 -16.44 -12.14
CA PHE A 412 -9.96 -15.81 -11.59
C PHE A 412 -9.80 -16.07 -10.10
N GLN A 413 -8.60 -15.78 -9.60
CA GLN A 413 -8.17 -16.03 -8.23
C GLN A 413 -9.00 -15.26 -7.18
N GLY A 414 -9.33 -15.95 -6.09
CA GLY A 414 -10.06 -15.39 -4.94
C GLY A 414 -9.56 -15.92 -3.62
N ARG A 415 -10.11 -15.39 -2.52
CA ARG A 415 -9.69 -15.76 -1.16
C ARG A 415 -10.76 -16.59 -0.48
N ALA A 416 -10.39 -17.81 -0.08
CA ALA A 416 -11.25 -18.62 0.79
C ALA A 416 -11.19 -18.10 2.23
N ILE A 417 -12.34 -17.67 2.76
CA ILE A 417 -12.46 -17.11 4.11
C ILE A 417 -13.56 -17.79 4.94
N GLY A 418 -14.30 -18.74 4.36
CA GLY A 418 -15.38 -19.46 5.05
C GLY A 418 -14.96 -20.21 6.32
N HIS A 419 -13.67 -20.50 6.49
CA HIS A 419 -13.11 -21.15 7.68
C HIS A 419 -12.86 -20.18 8.85
N LEU A 420 -12.86 -18.86 8.58
CA LEU A 420 -12.61 -17.82 9.58
C LEU A 420 -13.90 -17.45 10.32
N SER A 421 -13.75 -16.91 11.53
CA SER A 421 -14.87 -16.24 12.21
C SER A 421 -15.33 -15.02 11.42
N GLN A 422 -16.58 -14.59 11.59
CA GLN A 422 -17.08 -13.42 10.87
C GLN A 422 -16.29 -12.13 11.17
N ASP A 423 -15.72 -11.97 12.37
CA ASP A 423 -14.84 -10.84 12.68
C ASP A 423 -13.55 -10.86 11.86
N GLU A 424 -12.92 -12.03 11.77
CA GLU A 424 -11.72 -12.23 10.96
C GLU A 424 -12.02 -12.08 9.46
N GLN A 425 -13.19 -12.55 8.99
CA GLN A 425 -13.65 -12.35 7.61
C GLN A 425 -13.75 -10.85 7.28
N VAL A 426 -14.40 -10.07 8.14
CA VAL A 426 -14.55 -8.61 7.95
C VAL A 426 -13.20 -7.91 7.97
N ALA A 427 -12.31 -8.29 8.89
CA ALA A 427 -10.96 -7.71 8.99
C ALA A 427 -10.13 -7.98 7.73
N VAL A 428 -10.16 -9.23 7.23
CA VAL A 428 -9.48 -9.64 6.00
C VAL A 428 -10.01 -8.86 4.80
N ILE A 429 -11.32 -8.84 4.60
CA ILE A 429 -11.95 -8.11 3.48
C ILE A 429 -11.59 -6.63 3.54
N SER A 430 -11.74 -5.99 4.71
CA SER A 430 -11.50 -4.55 4.85
C SER A 430 -10.04 -4.19 4.55
N ARG A 431 -9.09 -5.00 5.02
CA ARG A 431 -7.66 -4.81 4.75
C ARG A 431 -7.33 -4.97 3.27
N ASP A 432 -7.83 -6.04 2.65
CA ASP A 432 -7.54 -6.33 1.24
C ASP A 432 -8.13 -5.24 0.32
N VAL A 433 -9.34 -4.76 0.61
CA VAL A 433 -9.97 -3.62 -0.08
C VAL A 433 -9.14 -2.34 0.10
N ASP A 434 -8.74 -2.03 1.34
CA ASP A 434 -7.91 -0.85 1.63
C ASP A 434 -6.61 -0.87 0.82
N ASN A 435 -5.91 -2.01 0.85
CA ASN A 435 -4.65 -2.21 0.13
C ASN A 435 -4.82 -2.00 -1.38
N GLU A 436 -5.88 -2.52 -1.99
CA GLU A 436 -6.12 -2.34 -3.42
C GLU A 436 -6.36 -0.87 -3.78
N PHE A 437 -7.07 -0.09 -2.94
CA PHE A 437 -7.22 1.36 -3.16
C PHE A 437 -5.89 2.12 -2.97
N VAL A 438 -5.05 1.70 -2.02
CA VAL A 438 -3.71 2.28 -1.81
C VAL A 438 -2.80 1.99 -2.99
N GLU A 439 -2.76 0.75 -3.47
CA GLU A 439 -1.94 0.34 -4.61
C GLU A 439 -2.39 1.03 -5.90
N ARG A 440 -3.71 1.18 -6.11
CA ARG A 440 -4.22 1.95 -7.25
C ARG A 440 -3.79 3.39 -7.23
N ARG A 441 -3.77 4.02 -6.05
CA ARG A 441 -3.27 5.39 -5.92
C ARG A 441 -1.80 5.48 -6.36
N ARG A 442 -0.98 4.53 -5.92
CA ARG A 442 0.44 4.45 -6.31
C ARG A 442 0.59 4.29 -7.83
N LEU A 443 -0.24 3.46 -8.46
CA LEU A 443 -0.22 3.25 -9.91
C LEU A 443 -0.68 4.50 -10.69
N GLU A 444 -1.70 5.22 -10.22
CA GLU A 444 -2.15 6.48 -10.81
C GLU A 444 -1.06 7.56 -10.74
N GLU A 445 -0.40 7.68 -9.58
CA GLU A 445 0.70 8.63 -9.39
C GLU A 445 1.90 8.29 -10.31
N ARG A 446 2.21 7.01 -10.51
CA ARG A 446 3.25 6.56 -11.46
C ARG A 446 2.88 6.72 -12.93
N GLY A 447 1.61 6.48 -13.28
CA GLY A 447 1.11 6.66 -14.64
C GLY A 447 1.12 8.13 -15.07
N ALA A 448 0.89 9.05 -14.12
CA ALA A 448 1.03 10.48 -14.34
C ALA A 448 2.49 10.91 -14.56
N THR A 449 3.46 10.33 -13.84
CA THR A 449 4.89 10.66 -14.01
C THR A 449 5.51 9.98 -15.24
N ALA A 450 5.07 8.79 -15.63
CA ALA A 450 5.57 8.09 -16.82
C ALA A 450 5.20 8.80 -18.15
N GLY A 451 4.18 9.66 -18.15
CA GLY A 451 3.88 10.55 -19.28
C GLY A 451 4.90 11.68 -19.47
N GLU A 452 5.65 12.04 -18.42
CA GLU A 452 6.65 13.12 -18.42
C GLU A 452 8.10 12.58 -18.54
N GLU A 453 8.34 11.31 -18.22
CA GLU A 453 9.69 10.68 -18.19
C GLU A 453 10.06 9.83 -19.43
N ARG A 454 9.41 10.01 -20.59
CA ARG A 454 9.87 9.35 -21.84
C ARG A 454 11.18 9.91 -22.42
N GLY A 455 11.87 10.76 -21.67
CA GLY A 455 13.04 11.51 -22.12
C GLY A 455 14.34 11.29 -21.36
N ALA A 456 14.51 10.28 -20.50
CA ALA A 456 15.84 9.92 -19.98
C ALA A 456 15.82 8.64 -19.14
N ALA A 457 16.39 7.55 -19.68
CA ALA A 457 17.30 6.62 -18.97
C ALA A 457 17.26 5.23 -19.63
N ALA A 458 18.16 5.03 -20.60
CA ALA A 458 18.73 3.71 -20.86
C ALA A 458 20.09 3.68 -20.17
N GLY A 459 20.27 2.82 -19.17
CA GLY A 459 21.57 2.65 -18.50
C GLY A 459 21.54 1.85 -17.20
N GLU A 460 22.04 0.61 -17.30
CA GLU A 460 22.51 -0.33 -16.26
C GLU A 460 21.48 -1.14 -15.41
N PRO A 461 21.70 -2.47 -15.26
CA PRO A 461 20.84 -3.33 -14.45
C PRO A 461 21.08 -3.10 -12.96
N ALA A 462 20.02 -2.74 -12.24
CA ALA A 462 20.05 -2.51 -10.80
C ALA A 462 20.44 -3.79 -10.02
N ARG A 463 21.40 -3.68 -9.10
CA ARG A 463 21.69 -4.72 -8.09
C ARG A 463 20.50 -4.86 -7.12
N GLY A 464 20.00 -6.09 -6.98
CA GLY A 464 18.95 -6.50 -6.03
C GLY A 464 17.56 -6.57 -6.65
N SER A 465 17.29 -7.59 -7.48
CA SER A 465 15.97 -7.83 -8.05
C SER A 465 15.04 -8.51 -7.04
N ARG A 466 13.89 -7.91 -6.77
CA ARG A 466 12.87 -8.49 -5.89
C ARG A 466 12.23 -9.73 -6.54
N CYS A 467 11.90 -10.77 -5.77
CA CYS A 467 11.07 -11.90 -6.25
C CYS A 467 9.88 -12.16 -5.33
N ASP A 468 8.69 -12.48 -5.80
CA ASP A 468 7.53 -12.68 -4.91
C ASP A 468 7.71 -13.89 -3.99
N ILE A 469 8.21 -14.99 -4.56
CA ILE A 469 8.20 -16.29 -3.92
C ILE A 469 9.59 -16.93 -4.07
N ALA A 470 10.14 -17.40 -2.96
CA ALA A 470 11.30 -18.27 -2.95
C ALA A 470 10.88 -19.71 -2.64
N LEU A 471 11.12 -20.65 -3.55
CA LEU A 471 10.91 -22.08 -3.37
C LEU A 471 12.24 -22.73 -3.02
N VAL A 472 12.37 -23.28 -1.81
CA VAL A 472 13.64 -23.82 -1.30
C VAL A 472 13.51 -25.33 -1.15
N THR A 473 14.42 -26.11 -1.71
CA THR A 473 14.40 -27.57 -1.58
C THR A 473 15.79 -28.13 -1.32
N LEU A 474 15.86 -29.14 -0.44
CA LEU A 474 17.05 -29.96 -0.23
C LEU A 474 17.17 -31.13 -1.21
N LEU A 475 16.04 -31.55 -1.81
CA LEU A 475 15.99 -32.72 -2.68
C LEU A 475 16.37 -32.33 -4.11
N PRO A 476 17.42 -32.93 -4.69
CA PRO A 476 17.72 -32.78 -6.12
C PRO A 476 16.52 -33.16 -6.99
N GLU A 477 15.76 -34.19 -6.61
CA GLU A 477 14.57 -34.63 -7.33
C GLU A 477 13.49 -33.54 -7.40
N ALA A 478 13.29 -32.77 -6.31
CA ALA A 478 12.31 -31.69 -6.29
C ALA A 478 12.81 -30.45 -7.04
N HIS A 479 14.12 -30.20 -7.01
CA HIS A 479 14.72 -29.14 -7.82
C HIS A 479 14.58 -29.44 -9.33
N ASP A 480 14.88 -30.67 -9.73
CA ASP A 480 14.75 -31.13 -11.12
C ASP A 480 13.30 -31.14 -11.58
N ALA A 481 12.36 -31.54 -10.72
CA ALA A 481 10.93 -31.47 -11.01
C ALA A 481 10.48 -30.01 -11.22
N LEU A 482 10.82 -29.10 -10.31
CA LEU A 482 10.49 -27.67 -10.45
C LEU A 482 11.06 -27.10 -11.77
N ARG A 483 12.33 -27.37 -12.07
CA ARG A 483 12.95 -26.94 -13.33
C ARG A 483 12.18 -27.45 -14.55
N ARG A 484 11.86 -28.76 -14.58
CA ARG A 484 11.13 -29.40 -15.69
C ARG A 484 9.74 -28.79 -15.91
N HIS A 485 8.98 -28.54 -14.84
CA HIS A 485 7.66 -27.91 -14.93
C HIS A 485 7.73 -26.48 -15.45
N LEU A 486 8.72 -25.70 -14.99
CA LEU A 486 8.94 -24.33 -15.41
C LEU A 486 9.32 -24.24 -16.89
N GLU A 487 10.26 -25.08 -17.33
CA GLU A 487 10.71 -25.15 -18.73
C GLU A 487 9.57 -25.58 -19.67
N THR A 488 8.80 -26.61 -19.29
CA THR A 488 7.69 -27.11 -20.11
C THR A 488 6.57 -26.08 -20.26
N SER A 489 6.45 -25.17 -19.29
CA SER A 489 5.47 -24.09 -19.31
C SER A 489 5.90 -22.89 -20.19
N GLY A 490 7.08 -22.95 -20.82
CA GLY A 490 7.63 -21.88 -21.65
C GLY A 490 8.12 -20.66 -20.84
N ALA A 491 8.28 -20.79 -19.53
CA ALA A 491 8.80 -19.71 -18.71
C ALA A 491 10.33 -19.58 -18.92
N PRO A 492 10.88 -18.39 -19.15
CA PRO A 492 12.34 -18.22 -19.20
C PRO A 492 12.92 -18.56 -17.83
N VAL A 493 13.95 -19.40 -17.81
CA VAL A 493 14.67 -19.81 -16.59
C VAL A 493 16.10 -19.31 -16.69
N GLY A 494 16.48 -18.42 -15.77
CA GLY A 494 17.85 -17.97 -15.59
C GLY A 494 18.49 -18.69 -14.42
N THR A 495 19.64 -19.34 -14.63
CA THR A 495 20.40 -20.00 -13.56
C THR A 495 21.54 -19.11 -13.09
N THR A 496 21.72 -18.97 -11.78
CA THR A 496 22.85 -18.26 -11.17
C THR A 496 23.39 -19.07 -10.00
N LEU A 497 24.72 -19.19 -9.92
CA LEU A 497 25.40 -19.79 -8.78
C LEU A 497 25.82 -18.68 -7.82
N HIS A 498 25.41 -18.76 -6.56
CA HIS A 498 25.80 -17.80 -5.53
C HIS A 498 27.10 -18.22 -4.83
N ASP A 499 27.81 -17.28 -4.21
CA ASP A 499 29.10 -17.51 -3.53
C ASP A 499 29.01 -18.50 -2.37
N THR A 500 27.82 -18.71 -1.80
CA THR A 500 27.56 -19.75 -0.79
C THR A 500 27.45 -21.16 -1.38
N GLY A 501 27.55 -21.30 -2.70
CA GLY A 501 27.42 -22.54 -3.45
C GLY A 501 25.99 -22.90 -3.86
N CYS A 502 24.96 -22.21 -3.36
CA CYS A 502 23.59 -22.52 -3.75
C CYS A 502 23.28 -22.11 -5.20
N GLU A 503 22.50 -22.93 -5.89
CA GLU A 503 21.97 -22.65 -7.22
C GLU A 503 20.61 -21.93 -7.10
N TRP A 504 20.46 -20.84 -7.84
CA TRP A 504 19.22 -20.10 -7.99
C TRP A 504 18.69 -20.24 -9.42
N LEU A 505 17.46 -20.74 -9.56
CA LEU A 505 16.69 -20.66 -10.80
C LEU A 505 15.68 -19.53 -10.68
N ARG A 506 15.84 -18.48 -11.49
CA ARG A 506 14.91 -17.37 -11.54
C ARG A 506 13.97 -17.51 -12.72
N THR A 507 12.69 -17.27 -12.49
CA THR A 507 11.66 -17.39 -13.53
C THR A 507 10.42 -16.53 -13.19
N THR A 508 9.47 -16.52 -14.13
CA THR A 508 8.15 -15.93 -13.92
C THR A 508 7.04 -16.97 -14.03
N ILE A 509 6.03 -16.86 -13.18
CA ILE A 509 4.83 -17.70 -13.23
C ILE A 509 3.62 -16.82 -13.50
N GLN A 510 3.01 -16.99 -14.68
CA GLN A 510 1.80 -16.26 -15.04
C GLN A 510 0.61 -16.72 -14.18
N ALA A 511 0.03 -15.77 -13.45
CA ALA A 511 -1.16 -16.03 -12.64
C ALA A 511 -2.42 -16.00 -13.51
N VAL A 512 -3.33 -16.95 -13.31
CA VAL A 512 -4.58 -17.00 -14.04
C VAL A 512 -5.45 -15.80 -13.64
N GLY A 513 -5.83 -15.01 -14.64
CA GLY A 513 -6.69 -13.85 -14.42
C GLY A 513 -6.01 -12.67 -13.74
N ARG A 514 -4.67 -12.56 -13.78
CA ARG A 514 -3.96 -11.32 -13.44
C ARG A 514 -3.15 -10.81 -14.63
N SER A 515 -2.89 -9.51 -14.66
CA SER A 515 -2.08 -8.87 -15.70
C SER A 515 -0.58 -8.85 -15.38
N SER A 516 -0.16 -9.44 -14.26
CA SER A 516 1.24 -9.54 -13.83
C SER A 516 1.59 -10.98 -13.46
N ALA A 517 2.84 -11.37 -13.70
CA ALA A 517 3.40 -12.66 -13.35
C ALA A 517 4.07 -12.61 -11.97
N TYR A 518 4.11 -13.74 -11.26
CA TYR A 518 4.93 -13.87 -10.07
C TYR A 518 6.39 -14.01 -10.45
N GLU A 519 7.26 -13.21 -9.85
CA GLU A 519 8.70 -13.44 -9.87
C GLU A 519 9.03 -14.56 -8.88
N VAL A 520 9.61 -15.65 -9.35
CA VAL A 520 9.89 -16.82 -8.52
C VAL A 520 11.37 -17.18 -8.59
N VAL A 521 11.96 -17.45 -7.43
CA VAL A 521 13.32 -18.00 -7.32
C VAL A 521 13.22 -19.39 -6.71
N VAL A 522 13.70 -20.40 -7.42
CA VAL A 522 13.92 -21.74 -6.89
C VAL A 522 15.35 -21.83 -6.38
N VAL A 523 15.55 -22.38 -5.19
CA VAL A 523 16.83 -22.43 -4.49
C VAL A 523 17.16 -23.87 -4.17
N GLN A 524 18.33 -24.32 -4.62
CA GLN A 524 18.97 -25.56 -4.18
C GLN A 524 20.26 -25.23 -3.43
N PRO A 525 20.34 -25.47 -2.10
CA PRO A 525 21.57 -25.32 -1.35
C PRO A 525 22.69 -26.25 -1.87
N SER A 526 23.95 -25.81 -1.86
CA SER A 526 25.09 -26.68 -2.13
C SER A 526 25.35 -27.64 -0.96
N GLY A 527 25.41 -28.93 -1.24
CA GLY A 527 25.85 -29.93 -0.26
C GLY A 527 24.88 -30.12 0.91
N ASP A 528 25.38 -30.74 1.98
CA ASP A 528 24.60 -31.22 3.13
C ASP A 528 23.73 -30.15 3.82
N ARG A 529 22.83 -30.62 4.70
CA ARG A 529 21.72 -29.88 5.34
C ARG A 529 22.13 -28.59 6.06
N ASP A 530 23.37 -28.48 6.50
CA ASP A 530 23.92 -27.26 7.14
C ASP A 530 23.88 -26.04 6.21
N GLY A 531 23.77 -26.26 4.88
CA GLY A 531 23.65 -25.22 3.88
C GLY A 531 22.27 -24.55 3.80
N VAL A 532 21.20 -25.15 4.32
CA VAL A 532 19.82 -24.63 4.14
C VAL A 532 19.65 -23.24 4.73
N GLY A 533 20.05 -23.07 6.00
CA GLY A 533 19.88 -21.80 6.69
C GLY A 533 20.66 -20.67 6.02
N SER A 534 21.86 -20.98 5.49
CA SER A 534 22.71 -20.04 4.77
C SER A 534 22.14 -19.69 3.40
N ALA A 535 21.64 -20.67 2.65
CA ALA A 535 21.01 -20.45 1.36
C ALA A 535 19.73 -19.60 1.50
N VAL A 536 18.87 -19.90 2.47
CA VAL A 536 17.67 -19.10 2.76
C VAL A 536 18.04 -17.67 3.14
N ALA A 537 19.05 -17.48 3.97
CA ALA A 537 19.50 -16.15 4.35
C ALA A 537 20.03 -15.36 3.14
N ALA A 538 20.87 -15.96 2.31
CA ALA A 538 21.39 -15.35 1.10
C ALA A 538 20.25 -14.98 0.13
N THR A 539 19.30 -15.88 -0.11
CA THR A 539 18.13 -15.62 -0.95
C THR A 539 17.29 -14.46 -0.41
N ILE A 540 17.11 -14.35 0.91
CA ILE A 540 16.35 -13.25 1.49
C ILE A 540 17.09 -11.92 1.34
N GLU A 541 18.40 -11.91 1.53
CA GLU A 541 19.21 -10.70 1.40
C GLU A 541 19.27 -10.19 -0.04
N GLU A 542 19.46 -11.10 -1.00
CA GLU A 542 19.62 -10.79 -2.42
C GLU A 542 18.28 -10.52 -3.13
N HIS A 543 17.31 -11.43 -2.97
CA HIS A 543 16.07 -11.43 -3.74
C HIS A 543 14.85 -10.91 -2.96
N ARG A 544 14.96 -10.74 -1.64
CA ARG A 544 13.93 -10.14 -0.77
C ARG A 544 12.51 -10.70 -1.02
N PRO A 545 12.30 -12.02 -0.91
CA PRO A 545 11.02 -12.64 -1.16
C PRO A 545 9.96 -12.19 -0.17
N GLU A 546 8.70 -12.13 -0.61
CA GLU A 546 7.57 -11.97 0.32
C GLU A 546 7.29 -13.28 1.06
N THR A 547 7.44 -14.40 0.37
CA THR A 547 7.18 -15.73 0.95
C THR A 547 8.30 -16.70 0.58
N VAL A 548 8.82 -17.40 1.58
CA VAL A 548 9.68 -18.57 1.43
C VAL A 548 8.84 -19.83 1.65
N VAL A 549 8.85 -20.75 0.70
CA VAL A 549 8.24 -22.07 0.85
C VAL A 549 9.31 -23.13 0.77
N PHE A 550 9.44 -23.91 1.84
CA PHE A 550 10.28 -25.09 1.83
C PHE A 550 9.51 -26.26 1.19
N LEU A 551 10.07 -26.82 0.12
CA LEU A 551 9.56 -27.98 -0.59
C LEU A 551 10.39 -29.22 -0.26
N GLY A 552 9.70 -30.34 -0.07
CA GLY A 552 10.39 -31.59 0.21
C GLY A 552 9.51 -32.83 0.12
N ALA A 553 10.08 -33.94 0.53
CA ALA A 553 9.39 -35.20 0.74
C ALA A 553 9.35 -35.52 2.24
N ALA A 554 8.27 -36.14 2.67
CA ALA A 554 8.01 -36.45 4.07
C ALA A 554 7.64 -37.92 4.28
N CYS A 555 7.80 -38.41 5.52
CA CYS A 555 7.20 -39.64 5.98
C CYS A 555 5.85 -39.34 6.65
N ALA A 556 4.83 -40.15 6.35
CA ALA A 556 3.53 -40.04 7.00
C ALA A 556 3.62 -40.44 8.49
N VAL A 557 3.01 -39.62 9.35
CA VAL A 557 2.77 -39.93 10.76
C VAL A 557 1.28 -40.21 10.98
N ALA A 558 0.41 -39.43 10.35
CA ALA A 558 -1.03 -39.68 10.35
C ALA A 558 -1.36 -40.98 9.57
N PRO A 559 -2.22 -41.85 10.13
CA PRO A 559 -2.45 -43.20 9.59
C PRO A 559 -3.23 -43.21 8.28
N ASP A 560 -3.93 -42.14 7.96
CA ASP A 560 -4.73 -41.98 6.75
C ASP A 560 -3.95 -41.40 5.58
N LEU A 561 -2.72 -40.92 5.79
CA LEU A 561 -1.85 -40.40 4.74
C LEU A 561 -1.16 -41.54 3.98
N VAL A 562 -1.17 -41.44 2.66
CA VAL A 562 -0.54 -42.42 1.77
C VAL A 562 0.52 -41.77 0.87
N PRO A 563 1.46 -42.54 0.28
CA PRO A 563 2.48 -41.97 -0.59
C PRO A 563 1.87 -41.20 -1.77
N GLY A 564 2.38 -39.99 -2.03
CA GLY A 564 1.83 -39.05 -2.98
C GLY A 564 0.86 -38.02 -2.39
N ASP A 565 0.26 -38.24 -1.21
CA ASP A 565 -0.49 -37.17 -0.55
C ASP A 565 0.42 -36.00 -0.20
N VAL A 566 -0.07 -34.77 -0.33
CA VAL A 566 0.67 -33.55 -0.02
C VAL A 566 0.19 -32.99 1.31
N VAL A 567 1.14 -32.67 2.19
CA VAL A 567 0.90 -32.00 3.46
C VAL A 567 1.44 -30.58 3.38
N ILE A 568 0.56 -29.60 3.61
CA ILE A 568 0.91 -28.20 3.78
C ILE A 568 0.91 -27.89 5.27
N SER A 569 2.02 -27.35 5.78
CA SER A 569 2.14 -27.02 7.20
C SER A 569 1.17 -25.90 7.58
N ASN A 570 0.35 -26.09 8.60
CA ASN A 570 -0.20 -24.98 9.38
C ASN A 570 0.73 -24.59 10.56
N ARG A 571 1.58 -25.53 10.97
CA ARG A 571 2.58 -25.38 12.01
C ARG A 571 3.76 -26.30 11.72
N LEU A 572 4.96 -25.81 12.04
CA LEU A 572 6.19 -26.59 11.95
C LEU A 572 6.75 -26.80 13.36
N HIS A 573 7.12 -28.03 13.68
CA HIS A 573 7.73 -28.41 14.95
C HIS A 573 9.16 -28.93 14.73
N GLY A 574 10.15 -28.30 15.35
CA GLY A 574 11.54 -28.76 15.24
C GLY A 574 11.84 -29.94 16.17
N PHE A 575 12.70 -30.87 15.76
CA PHE A 575 13.29 -31.90 16.64
C PHE A 575 14.78 -32.08 16.32
N THR A 576 15.51 -32.75 17.20
CA THR A 576 16.93 -33.10 17.04
C THR A 576 17.11 -34.57 17.39
N ARG A 577 17.94 -35.29 16.64
CA ARG A 577 18.29 -36.66 16.99
C ARG A 577 19.44 -36.68 17.99
N ASP A 578 19.20 -37.38 19.09
CA ASP A 578 20.24 -37.78 20.01
C ASP A 578 20.87 -39.08 19.51
N GLU A 579 22.16 -39.04 19.16
CA GLU A 579 22.90 -40.20 18.66
C GLU A 579 23.16 -41.24 19.77
N LEU A 580 23.26 -40.81 21.02
CA LEU A 580 23.51 -41.69 22.17
C LEU A 580 22.25 -42.45 22.55
N GLU A 581 21.11 -41.76 22.59
CA GLU A 581 19.81 -42.37 22.91
C GLU A 581 19.12 -42.99 21.69
N GLN A 582 19.68 -42.79 20.49
CA GLN A 582 19.07 -43.16 19.20
C GLN A 582 17.61 -42.69 19.08
N SER A 583 17.33 -41.52 19.64
CA SER A 583 15.99 -41.02 19.89
C SER A 583 15.84 -39.59 19.37
N CYS A 584 14.67 -39.24 18.86
CA CYS A 584 14.37 -37.88 18.41
C CYS A 584 13.77 -37.09 19.57
N LEU A 585 14.46 -36.03 19.96
CA LEU A 585 14.07 -35.15 21.05
C LEU A 585 13.28 -33.96 20.49
N PRO A 586 12.05 -33.71 20.97
CA PRO A 586 11.27 -32.53 20.60
C PRO A 586 12.02 -31.23 20.94
N ARG A 587 11.98 -30.26 20.03
CA ARG A 587 12.54 -28.91 20.23
C ARG A 587 11.45 -27.84 20.09
N PRO A 588 10.63 -27.61 21.15
CA PRO A 588 9.59 -26.59 21.13
C PRO A 588 10.12 -25.18 20.82
N ASP A 589 11.36 -24.89 21.18
CA ASP A 589 12.10 -23.66 20.88
C ASP A 589 12.34 -23.44 19.38
N ARG A 590 12.20 -24.51 18.58
CA ARG A 590 12.30 -24.53 17.12
C ARG A 590 10.93 -24.75 16.45
N SER A 591 9.84 -24.41 17.12
CA SER A 591 8.49 -24.43 16.53
C SER A 591 8.14 -23.10 15.88
N HIS A 592 7.55 -23.15 14.69
CA HIS A 592 7.21 -21.99 13.89
C HIS A 592 5.76 -22.08 13.39
N LEU A 593 5.07 -20.94 13.38
CA LEU A 593 3.79 -20.82 12.67
C LEU A 593 4.06 -20.70 11.18
N ALA A 594 3.30 -21.45 10.39
CA ALA A 594 3.32 -21.32 8.93
C ALA A 594 2.50 -20.10 8.50
N HIS A 595 2.70 -19.66 7.26
CA HIS A 595 1.94 -18.58 6.66
C HIS A 595 0.50 -19.02 6.44
N GLU A 596 -0.44 -18.39 7.14
CA GLU A 596 -1.86 -18.75 7.12
C GLU A 596 -2.45 -18.75 5.71
N GLY A 597 -2.03 -17.81 4.85
CA GLY A 597 -2.47 -17.77 3.45
C GLY A 597 -2.02 -18.98 2.63
N VAL A 598 -0.83 -19.52 2.90
CA VAL A 598 -0.33 -20.73 2.22
C VAL A 598 -0.96 -21.98 2.84
N ALA A 599 -1.25 -22.00 4.14
CA ALA A 599 -2.02 -23.09 4.75
C ALA A 599 -3.45 -23.15 4.17
N ALA A 600 -4.13 -22.01 4.08
CA ALA A 600 -5.48 -21.90 3.49
C ALA A 600 -5.51 -22.27 2.00
N LEU A 601 -4.38 -22.13 1.29
CA LEU A 601 -4.23 -22.59 -0.08
C LEU A 601 -4.46 -24.11 -0.20
N GLY A 602 -4.12 -24.89 0.83
CA GLY A 602 -4.38 -26.33 0.83
C GLY A 602 -5.85 -26.68 0.67
N ASP A 603 -6.74 -25.95 1.36
CA ASP A 603 -8.17 -26.11 1.19
C ASP A 603 -8.65 -25.65 -0.19
N SER A 604 -8.11 -24.54 -0.70
CA SER A 604 -8.42 -24.09 -2.06
C SER A 604 -8.02 -25.13 -3.12
N MET A 605 -6.82 -25.69 -3.04
CA MET A 605 -6.35 -26.71 -3.98
C MET A 605 -7.17 -28.01 -3.85
N ARG A 606 -7.49 -28.41 -2.62
CA ARG A 606 -8.29 -29.61 -2.33
C ARG A 606 -9.73 -29.51 -2.84
N LEU A 607 -10.37 -28.35 -2.66
CA LEU A 607 -11.81 -28.19 -2.87
C LEU A 607 -12.15 -27.63 -4.26
N ASN A 608 -11.28 -26.76 -4.78
CA ASN A 608 -11.59 -25.91 -5.94
C ASN A 608 -10.75 -26.23 -7.19
N TYR A 609 -9.55 -26.81 -7.07
CA TYR A 609 -8.62 -26.96 -8.20
C TYR A 609 -8.14 -28.40 -8.43
N THR A 610 -9.01 -29.42 -8.33
CA THR A 610 -8.62 -30.84 -8.29
C THR A 610 -7.89 -31.39 -9.53
N TYR A 611 -7.89 -30.67 -10.67
CA TYR A 611 -7.23 -31.10 -11.92
C TYR A 611 -5.70 -30.91 -11.90
N TRP A 612 -5.13 -30.26 -10.88
CA TRP A 612 -3.68 -30.07 -10.79
C TRP A 612 -2.91 -31.40 -10.84
N THR A 613 -3.53 -32.51 -10.37
CA THR A 613 -2.93 -33.85 -10.37
C THR A 613 -2.69 -34.41 -11.78
N GLU A 614 -3.40 -33.91 -12.81
CA GLU A 614 -3.21 -34.34 -14.20
C GLU A 614 -1.89 -33.85 -14.79
N LYS A 615 -1.25 -32.86 -14.14
CA LYS A 615 0.02 -32.27 -14.56
C LYS A 615 1.23 -32.96 -13.93
N VAL A 616 1.03 -33.92 -13.03
CA VAL A 616 2.11 -34.72 -12.44
C VAL A 616 2.73 -35.60 -13.55
N TYR A 617 4.04 -35.47 -13.75
CA TYR A 617 4.79 -36.21 -14.76
C TYR A 617 5.17 -37.61 -14.29
N GLU A 618 5.60 -37.73 -13.04
CA GLU A 618 6.06 -38.99 -12.47
C GLU A 618 4.88 -39.91 -12.16
N ARG A 619 5.08 -41.21 -12.35
CA ARG A 619 4.06 -42.22 -12.03
C ARG A 619 4.33 -42.82 -10.65
N PRO A 620 3.28 -43.11 -9.86
CA PRO A 620 3.47 -43.83 -8.61
C PRO A 620 4.07 -45.22 -8.88
N PRO A 621 5.08 -45.65 -8.11
CA PRO A 621 5.59 -47.02 -8.16
C PRO A 621 4.46 -48.04 -7.95
N GLY A 622 4.40 -49.06 -8.81
CA GLY A 622 3.34 -50.09 -8.77
C GLY A 622 2.12 -49.81 -9.66
N GLY A 623 2.10 -48.70 -10.40
CA GLY A 623 1.07 -48.40 -11.41
C GLY A 623 -0.01 -47.42 -10.92
N PRO A 624 -0.96 -47.04 -11.79
CA PRO A 624 -1.95 -46.01 -11.49
C PRO A 624 -2.78 -46.36 -10.25
N ARG A 625 -2.89 -45.43 -9.31
CA ARG A 625 -3.76 -45.59 -8.14
C ARG A 625 -5.20 -45.28 -8.51
N SER A 626 -6.15 -45.87 -7.78
CA SER A 626 -7.59 -45.61 -7.96
C SER A 626 -8.00 -44.20 -7.52
N THR A 627 -7.16 -43.53 -6.74
CA THR A 627 -7.35 -42.15 -6.27
C THR A 627 -6.05 -41.36 -6.47
N GLY A 628 -6.16 -40.13 -6.97
CA GLY A 628 -5.03 -39.24 -7.15
C GLY A 628 -4.53 -38.65 -5.81
N PRO A 629 -3.37 -37.96 -5.82
CA PRO A 629 -2.84 -37.24 -4.67
C PRO A 629 -3.89 -36.37 -3.98
N ARG A 630 -3.98 -36.44 -2.64
CA ARG A 630 -4.80 -35.53 -1.84
C ARG A 630 -3.94 -34.42 -1.24
N VAL A 631 -4.56 -33.29 -0.95
CA VAL A 631 -3.94 -32.20 -0.19
C VAL A 631 -4.49 -32.22 1.22
N VAL A 632 -3.61 -32.16 2.22
CA VAL A 632 -3.93 -32.14 3.64
C VAL A 632 -3.22 -30.95 4.27
N VAL A 633 -3.91 -30.22 5.16
CA VAL A 633 -3.33 -29.13 5.95
C VAL A 633 -3.14 -29.63 7.37
N GLY A 634 -1.92 -29.60 7.88
CA GLY A 634 -1.64 -30.15 9.21
C GLY A 634 -0.26 -29.82 9.75
N PRO A 635 0.02 -30.15 11.03
CA PRO A 635 1.33 -29.92 11.63
C PRO A 635 2.38 -30.86 11.04
N ILE A 636 3.57 -30.32 10.75
CA ILE A 636 4.73 -31.06 10.23
C ILE A 636 5.87 -30.98 11.25
N ALA A 637 6.60 -32.07 11.44
CA ALA A 637 7.82 -32.10 12.24
C ALA A 637 9.04 -32.08 11.34
N SER A 638 10.08 -31.35 11.74
CA SER A 638 11.30 -31.16 10.98
C SER A 638 12.52 -31.38 11.85
N GLY A 639 13.48 -32.17 11.39
CA GLY A 639 14.66 -32.46 12.17
C GLY A 639 15.94 -32.56 11.37
N ASP A 640 17.00 -32.95 12.09
CA ASP A 640 18.39 -33.04 11.61
C ASP A 640 18.83 -34.47 11.29
N ALA A 641 17.93 -35.45 11.37
CA ALA A 641 18.24 -36.84 11.04
C ALA A 641 17.08 -37.56 10.34
N PRO A 642 17.39 -38.43 9.36
CA PRO A 642 16.37 -39.23 8.69
C PRO A 642 15.68 -40.16 9.69
N VAL A 643 14.35 -40.24 9.57
CA VAL A 643 13.47 -41.06 10.39
C VAL A 643 12.46 -41.77 9.50
N GLY A 644 12.08 -42.99 9.90
CA GLY A 644 10.86 -43.61 9.40
C GLY A 644 9.63 -42.87 9.94
N GLY A 645 8.46 -43.06 9.33
CA GLY A 645 7.21 -42.45 9.79
C GLY A 645 6.77 -42.89 11.19
N SER A 646 5.46 -43.02 11.45
CA SER A 646 4.99 -43.34 12.82
C SER A 646 5.43 -44.71 13.37
N GLY A 647 6.01 -45.59 12.53
CA GLY A 647 6.62 -46.86 12.93
C GLY A 647 8.04 -46.75 13.49
N ASP A 648 8.73 -45.62 13.34
CA ASP A 648 10.10 -45.44 13.84
C ASP A 648 10.12 -45.25 15.36
N PRO A 649 10.76 -46.15 16.13
CA PRO A 649 10.86 -46.00 17.59
C PRO A 649 11.52 -44.69 18.01
N ALA A 650 12.45 -44.16 17.22
CA ALA A 650 13.14 -42.92 17.50
C ALA A 650 12.17 -41.72 17.49
N LEU A 651 11.06 -41.78 16.74
CA LEU A 651 10.11 -40.67 16.62
C LEU A 651 9.05 -40.64 17.73
N ARG A 652 8.98 -41.68 18.58
CA ARG A 652 7.95 -41.77 19.64
C ARG A 652 7.90 -40.54 20.56
N PRO A 653 9.02 -39.96 21.02
CA PRO A 653 8.96 -38.78 21.88
C PRO A 653 8.40 -37.55 21.15
N VAL A 654 8.71 -37.40 19.85
CA VAL A 654 8.18 -36.34 18.97
C VAL A 654 6.67 -36.48 18.79
N ILE A 655 6.18 -37.68 18.47
CA ILE A 655 4.75 -37.96 18.31
C ILE A 655 4.02 -37.77 19.65
N GLY A 656 4.62 -38.20 20.75
CA GLY A 656 4.07 -38.02 22.10
C GLY A 656 3.97 -36.54 22.51
N ALA A 657 4.95 -35.71 22.13
CA ALA A 657 4.94 -34.28 22.42
C ALA A 657 3.90 -33.51 21.59
N TRP A 658 3.62 -33.95 20.36
CA TRP A 658 2.68 -33.29 19.45
C TRP A 658 1.63 -34.27 18.90
N PRO A 659 0.60 -34.59 19.69
CA PRO A 659 -0.54 -35.38 19.24
C PRO A 659 -1.20 -34.71 18.02
N GLY A 660 -1.41 -35.47 16.94
CA GLY A 660 -1.99 -34.96 15.69
C GLY A 660 -0.96 -34.54 14.63
N LEU A 661 0.32 -34.84 14.84
CA LEU A 661 1.36 -34.68 13.83
C LEU A 661 0.99 -35.40 12.53
N ALA A 662 1.00 -34.67 11.41
CA ALA A 662 0.62 -35.22 10.11
C ALA A 662 1.79 -35.94 9.43
N ALA A 663 2.96 -35.28 9.37
CA ALA A 663 4.12 -35.79 8.65
C ALA A 663 5.44 -35.32 9.29
N VAL A 664 6.53 -35.98 8.90
CA VAL A 664 7.90 -35.64 9.31
C VAL A 664 8.84 -35.49 8.10
N GLU A 665 9.64 -34.44 8.09
CA GLU A 665 10.59 -34.09 7.03
C GLU A 665 11.93 -33.58 7.59
N LEU A 666 12.86 -33.16 6.72
CA LEU A 666 14.17 -32.65 7.10
C LEU A 666 14.47 -31.30 6.44
N GLY A 667 15.01 -30.37 7.24
CA GLY A 667 15.52 -29.09 6.78
C GLY A 667 14.54 -27.92 6.88
N GLY A 668 13.23 -28.18 6.94
CA GLY A 668 12.23 -27.14 7.14
C GLY A 668 12.47 -26.28 8.39
N ALA A 669 12.91 -26.86 9.52
CA ALA A 669 13.19 -26.12 10.76
C ALA A 669 14.43 -25.22 10.66
N ASP A 670 15.43 -25.60 9.86
CA ASP A 670 16.60 -24.75 9.61
C ASP A 670 16.24 -23.56 8.72
N ALA A 671 15.42 -23.79 7.69
CA ALA A 671 14.86 -22.75 6.85
C ALA A 671 13.99 -21.76 7.66
N ALA A 672 13.08 -22.28 8.49
CA ALA A 672 12.23 -21.47 9.35
C ALA A 672 13.03 -20.68 10.39
N GLY A 673 14.10 -21.27 10.93
CA GLY A 673 15.04 -20.62 11.84
C GLY A 673 15.78 -19.45 11.20
N ALA A 674 16.21 -19.60 9.94
CA ALA A 674 16.83 -18.51 9.17
C ALA A 674 15.87 -17.34 8.94
N VAL A 675 14.64 -17.63 8.47
CA VAL A 675 13.58 -16.62 8.30
C VAL A 675 13.30 -15.89 9.62
N THR A 676 13.17 -16.63 10.72
CA THR A 676 12.87 -16.04 12.04
C THR A 676 13.99 -15.12 12.54
N ARG A 677 15.25 -15.50 12.35
CA ARG A 677 16.40 -14.65 12.70
C ARG A 677 16.38 -13.34 11.91
N ILE A 678 16.09 -13.40 10.62
CA ILE A 678 16.04 -12.21 9.76
C ILE A 678 14.87 -11.30 10.15
N ARG A 679 13.68 -11.86 10.39
CA ARG A 679 12.53 -11.08 10.90
C ARG A 679 12.85 -10.33 12.19
N ARG A 680 13.53 -10.99 13.14
CA ARG A 680 13.95 -10.37 14.41
C ARG A 680 14.94 -9.23 14.23
N SER A 681 15.69 -9.19 13.13
CA SER A 681 16.57 -8.06 12.80
C SER A 681 15.80 -6.81 12.34
N GLY A 682 14.50 -6.91 12.06
CA GLY A 682 13.64 -5.81 11.64
C GLY A 682 13.90 -5.32 10.21
N ARG A 683 14.67 -6.07 9.41
CA ARG A 683 15.10 -5.69 8.06
C ARG A 683 14.12 -6.06 6.95
N THR A 684 13.34 -7.14 7.14
CA THR A 684 12.37 -7.63 6.15
C THR A 684 11.17 -8.30 6.82
N ASP A 685 10.00 -8.21 6.19
CA ASP A 685 8.81 -8.98 6.54
C ASP A 685 8.63 -10.08 5.48
N VAL A 686 9.12 -11.28 5.79
CA VAL A 686 9.12 -12.43 4.86
C VAL A 686 8.38 -13.60 5.49
N SER A 687 7.39 -14.15 4.80
CA SER A 687 6.55 -15.29 5.19
C SER A 687 7.24 -16.64 5.02
N PHE A 688 6.84 -17.66 5.80
CA PHE A 688 7.41 -19.01 5.70
C PHE A 688 6.34 -20.10 5.73
N SER A 689 6.49 -21.15 4.93
CA SER A 689 5.65 -22.36 4.99
C SER A 689 6.40 -23.59 4.49
N VAL A 690 5.91 -24.77 4.84
CA VAL A 690 6.43 -26.06 4.36
C VAL A 690 5.35 -26.75 3.53
N VAL A 691 5.73 -27.28 2.37
CA VAL A 691 4.88 -28.11 1.50
C VAL A 691 5.65 -29.37 1.16
N CYS A 692 5.17 -30.52 1.63
CA CYS A 692 5.83 -31.79 1.39
C CYS A 692 4.87 -32.86 0.90
N ALA A 693 5.30 -33.67 -0.05
CA ALA A 693 4.56 -34.87 -0.42
C ALA A 693 5.07 -36.09 0.34
N VAL A 694 4.17 -37.00 0.68
CA VAL A 694 4.48 -38.24 1.39
C VAL A 694 5.23 -39.18 0.45
N ALA A 695 6.46 -39.57 0.80
CA ALA A 695 7.25 -40.56 0.06
C ALA A 695 7.32 -41.92 0.77
N GLY A 696 6.94 -42.00 2.05
CA GLY A 696 6.96 -43.25 2.82
C GLY A 696 5.90 -43.30 3.92
N THR A 697 5.49 -44.52 4.30
CA THR A 697 4.50 -44.79 5.36
C THR A 697 5.03 -45.73 6.45
N VAL A 698 4.20 -45.94 7.48
CA VAL A 698 4.42 -46.81 8.66
C VAL A 698 4.88 -48.23 8.30
N THR A 699 4.40 -48.77 7.18
CA THR A 699 4.57 -50.20 6.83
C THR A 699 5.79 -50.48 5.96
N ASP A 700 6.36 -49.46 5.32
CA ASP A 700 7.30 -49.71 4.23
C ASP A 700 8.77 -49.70 4.68
N GLY A 701 9.05 -49.29 5.92
CA GLY A 701 10.43 -49.15 6.43
C GLY A 701 11.28 -48.14 5.64
N ILE A 702 10.65 -47.34 4.78
CA ILE A 702 11.29 -46.37 3.88
C ILE A 702 11.77 -45.17 4.70
N SER A 703 13.09 -44.95 4.70
CA SER A 703 13.70 -43.75 5.27
C SER A 703 13.95 -42.75 4.15
N VAL A 704 13.18 -41.67 4.12
CA VAL A 704 13.10 -40.75 2.97
C VAL A 704 14.42 -40.00 2.71
N ASN A 705 15.41 -40.09 3.62
CA ASN A 705 16.67 -39.33 3.51
C ASN A 705 17.94 -40.15 3.82
N SER A 706 17.91 -41.48 3.70
CA SER A 706 19.13 -42.33 3.71
C SER A 706 19.55 -42.75 2.30
N ALA A 707 20.85 -42.92 2.08
CA ALA A 707 21.46 -43.41 0.83
C ALA A 707 21.28 -44.94 0.61
N ARG A 708 20.06 -45.49 0.78
CA ARG A 708 19.72 -46.92 0.56
C ARG A 708 18.48 -47.08 -0.34
N PRO A 709 18.08 -48.32 -0.67
CA PRO A 709 18.11 -48.97 -1.99
C PRO A 709 17.21 -48.33 -3.08
N GLU A 710 17.44 -48.69 -4.36
CA GLU A 710 16.81 -48.13 -5.57
C GLU A 710 15.27 -47.99 -5.55
N HIS A 711 14.56 -48.78 -4.73
CA HIS A 711 13.10 -48.71 -4.58
C HIS A 711 12.62 -47.44 -3.84
N GLU A 712 13.42 -46.86 -2.94
CA GLU A 712 13.08 -45.61 -2.24
C GLU A 712 13.19 -44.40 -3.17
N LYS A 713 14.05 -44.47 -4.19
CA LYS A 713 14.30 -43.38 -5.13
C LYS A 713 13.07 -43.05 -5.97
N ALA A 714 12.34 -44.06 -6.44
CA ALA A 714 11.15 -43.86 -7.27
C ALA A 714 10.01 -43.16 -6.51
N TRP A 715 9.80 -43.49 -5.23
CA TRP A 715 8.81 -42.79 -4.40
C TRP A 715 9.23 -41.37 -4.05
N LYS A 716 10.53 -41.12 -3.83
CA LYS A 716 11.06 -39.76 -3.64
C LYS A 716 10.86 -38.90 -4.89
N GLN A 717 11.16 -39.43 -6.07
CA GLN A 717 10.93 -38.77 -7.35
C GLN A 717 9.45 -38.45 -7.56
N TYR A 718 8.57 -39.42 -7.32
CA TYR A 718 7.12 -39.20 -7.43
C TYR A 718 6.62 -38.14 -6.44
N ALA A 719 7.00 -38.24 -5.17
CA ALA A 719 6.61 -37.25 -4.15
C ALA A 719 7.13 -35.85 -4.49
N ALA A 720 8.40 -35.74 -4.89
CA ALA A 720 9.01 -34.49 -5.31
C ALA A 720 8.25 -33.82 -6.46
N ASP A 721 7.89 -34.59 -7.48
CA ASP A 721 7.12 -34.09 -8.62
C ASP A 721 5.69 -33.70 -8.24
N VAL A 722 5.03 -34.46 -7.37
CA VAL A 722 3.71 -34.12 -6.85
C VAL A 722 3.74 -32.81 -6.05
N ALA A 723 4.72 -32.63 -5.16
CA ALA A 723 4.88 -31.40 -4.38
C ALA A 723 5.19 -30.18 -5.28
N ALA A 724 6.08 -30.36 -6.27
CA ALA A 724 6.41 -29.34 -7.26
C ALA A 724 5.19 -28.95 -8.11
N THR A 725 4.43 -29.94 -8.59
CA THR A 725 3.21 -29.70 -9.37
C THR A 725 2.19 -28.92 -8.55
N LEU A 726 1.93 -29.35 -7.30
CA LEU A 726 0.98 -28.66 -6.43
C LEU A 726 1.39 -27.20 -6.22
N ILE A 727 2.65 -26.92 -5.86
CA ILE A 727 3.05 -25.55 -5.54
C ILE A 727 3.02 -24.64 -6.77
N LEU A 728 3.42 -25.12 -7.95
CA LEU A 728 3.41 -24.29 -9.16
C LEU A 728 1.98 -23.97 -9.61
N GLU A 729 1.07 -24.95 -9.53
CA GLU A 729 -0.35 -24.72 -9.82
C GLU A 729 -1.02 -23.86 -8.75
N ALA A 730 -0.64 -24.03 -7.49
CA ALA A 730 -1.06 -23.16 -6.40
C ALA A 730 -0.67 -21.70 -6.64
N ILE A 731 0.56 -21.43 -7.09
CA ILE A 731 1.02 -20.08 -7.45
C ILE A 731 0.16 -19.51 -8.59
N ARG A 732 -0.11 -20.33 -9.62
CA ARG A 732 -0.91 -19.92 -10.78
C ARG A 732 -2.36 -19.61 -10.44
N LEU A 733 -2.98 -20.42 -9.59
CA LEU A 733 -4.44 -20.49 -9.44
C LEU A 733 -4.95 -19.84 -8.15
N ALA A 734 -4.19 -19.95 -7.06
CA ALA A 734 -4.75 -19.82 -5.71
C ALA A 734 -3.85 -19.11 -4.68
N TRP A 735 -2.66 -18.62 -5.08
CA TRP A 735 -1.73 -17.93 -4.18
C TRP A 735 -2.38 -16.85 -3.29
N PRO A 736 -2.04 -16.72 -2.01
CA PRO A 736 -2.74 -15.80 -1.12
C PRO A 736 -2.50 -14.32 -1.41
N THR A 737 -1.37 -13.96 -2.03
CA THR A 737 -0.98 -12.57 -2.30
C THR A 737 -0.84 -12.30 -3.81
N PRO A 738 -1.14 -11.08 -4.29
CA PRO A 738 -0.85 -10.67 -5.68
C PRO A 738 0.66 -10.75 -6.01
N PRO A 739 1.05 -10.92 -7.28
CA PRO A 739 2.42 -10.68 -7.73
C PRO A 739 2.83 -9.23 -7.50
N ARG A 740 4.06 -8.98 -7.05
CA ARG A 740 4.59 -7.61 -7.04
C ARG A 740 4.84 -7.20 -8.49
N ARG A 741 4.42 -5.98 -8.83
CA ARG A 741 4.84 -5.37 -10.09
C ARG A 741 6.22 -4.77 -9.87
N ASP A 742 7.14 -5.01 -10.81
CA ASP A 742 8.45 -4.37 -10.80
C ASP A 742 8.27 -2.85 -10.59
N ALA A 743 9.02 -2.35 -9.61
CA ALA A 743 8.86 -1.04 -9.00
C ALA A 743 9.14 0.09 -10.00
#